data_AF-A0A7Y1VUR7-F1
#
_entry.id   AF-A0A7Y1VUR7-F1
#
_cell.length_a   1.000
_cell.length_b   1.000
_cell.length_c   1.000
_cell.angle_alpha   90.00
_cell.angle_beta   90.00
_cell.angle_gamma   90.00
#
_symmetry.space_group_name_H-M   'P 1'
#
loop_
_entity.id
_entity.type
_entity.pdbx_description
1 polymer ?
#
loop_
_entity_poly.entity_id
_entity_poly.type
_entity_poly.pdbx_seq_one_letter_code
_entity_poly.pdbx_strand_id
1 'polypeptide(L)'
;MQNPPKFPTRMLRFFCPGDLLEGVEGDLAEAFYADLKNGSGRRARWLYFYNVLRFFRLEIISRNKFKNSMINRGLLISHIKITLRNFRKYFSYSFINLTGLALGIAVCLLIYSYTNHQLHYDDFHPDIERLYRVNQTSIWDPEGGMMGSTPPPLAQQLIENSPQVESVLRINTPGGYEVRHQHKSRGLLIYRENNVLAADSNFFEFFALPLIRGNRKNALAGKNMVVITEAIALKYFGDDDPVGQTILMNQEPVQITGVTPPLPSNMHFEFDFLLSMPSNPSVRQFDWSWIWTQMVTYTKLKKGSDPESLKNQVTEILNPQVRSCIDRLGMDYEEFIQDKGSWQFAFQPVRDIHLHSLEEGNRIGEIGDIKSVRVLQILALLILIIAIINFINLSTARANLRTREIGVKKVMGALRSSLSTQFHIEAIVMTLVAAALSIPLFFMLIALVKNQVGIDIYYHHLITVGNSLKLLAVFIAIGLVAGIYPAFYLTSFKPVNILGGESRDKGNPIRLRYILVAVQFAISLTLLSGSFLVAKQLKFLTKKDLGFDRDNILIVNHAGDLGDQIKSFRDEIRALPYVVNASITMDMPGRGSWEDIFMREGSDIKLAISQLKIDPYFFPTMQLKTIAGRAFSEDRTTDIHHAIINETTARLWGWSPNDALGKQIIYFELEPRPTIVGVV
;
A
#
# COMPACT_ATOMS: atom_id res chain seq x y z
N MET A 1 -8.67 71.13 37.56
CA MET A 1 -9.45 71.02 36.31
C MET A 1 -9.94 69.58 36.17
N GLN A 2 -11.25 69.34 35.97
CA GLN A 2 -11.75 67.99 35.72
C GLN A 2 -11.50 67.63 34.25
N ASN A 3 -10.72 66.59 33.99
CA ASN A 3 -10.42 66.15 32.63
C ASN A 3 -11.57 65.30 32.04
N PRO A 4 -11.68 65.20 30.71
CA PRO A 4 -12.63 64.31 30.05
C PRO A 4 -12.49 62.85 30.53
N PRO A 5 -13.60 62.08 30.61
CA PRO A 5 -13.55 60.70 31.06
C PRO A 5 -12.69 59.82 30.15
N LYS A 6 -11.64 59.20 30.70
CA LYS A 6 -10.63 58.42 29.95
C LYS A 6 -11.20 57.25 29.14
N PHE A 7 -12.27 56.61 29.62
CA PHE A 7 -12.86 55.43 28.97
C PHE A 7 -13.53 55.76 27.62
N PRO A 8 -14.51 56.69 27.55
CA PRO A 8 -15.08 57.11 26.27
C PRO A 8 -14.03 57.72 25.32
N THR A 9 -13.03 58.46 25.81
CA THR A 9 -11.95 58.97 24.95
C THR A 9 -11.13 57.83 24.33
N ARG A 10 -10.84 56.76 25.10
CA ARG A 10 -10.19 55.55 24.55
C ARG A 10 -11.07 54.82 23.54
N MET A 11 -12.38 54.77 23.75
CA MET A 11 -13.30 54.21 22.76
C MET A 11 -13.27 55.02 21.47
N LEU A 12 -13.34 56.35 21.54
CA LEU A 12 -13.26 57.22 20.36
C LEU A 12 -11.98 56.98 19.56
N ARG A 13 -10.83 56.93 20.24
CA ARG A 13 -9.52 56.63 19.62
C ARG A 13 -9.44 55.24 19.00
N PHE A 14 -10.28 54.30 19.44
CA PHE A 14 -10.32 52.95 18.88
C PHE A 14 -11.06 52.90 17.54
N PHE A 15 -12.13 53.69 17.34
CA PHE A 15 -12.95 53.61 16.12
C PHE A 15 -12.83 54.82 15.17
N CYS A 16 -12.36 55.99 15.63
CA CYS A 16 -12.23 57.20 14.82
C CYS A 16 -10.93 57.18 13.97
N PRO A 17 -10.97 57.51 12.66
CA PRO A 17 -9.78 57.59 11.81
C PRO A 17 -8.78 58.64 12.29
N GLY A 18 -7.48 58.38 12.14
CA GLY A 18 -6.40 59.26 12.61
C GLY A 18 -6.50 60.70 12.10
N ASP A 19 -6.93 60.89 10.85
CA ASP A 19 -7.03 62.21 10.20
C ASP A 19 -8.17 63.09 10.76
N LEU A 20 -9.17 62.49 11.42
CA LEU A 20 -10.32 63.19 12.01
C LEU A 20 -10.28 63.17 13.54
N LEU A 21 -9.43 62.33 14.12
CA LEU A 21 -9.37 62.08 15.55
C LEU A 21 -9.08 63.35 16.34
N GLU A 22 -8.13 64.16 15.88
CA GLU A 22 -7.71 65.38 16.57
C GLU A 22 -8.85 66.41 16.65
N GLY A 23 -9.57 66.63 15.54
CA GLY A 23 -10.72 67.53 15.50
C GLY A 23 -11.89 67.03 16.34
N VAL A 24 -12.29 65.77 16.18
CA VAL A 24 -13.44 65.20 16.91
C VAL A 24 -13.15 65.08 18.41
N GLU A 25 -11.93 64.73 18.80
CA GLU A 25 -11.53 64.69 20.21
C GLU A 25 -11.49 66.11 20.82
N GLY A 26 -11.05 67.11 20.05
CA GLY A 26 -11.07 68.53 20.42
C GLY A 26 -12.48 69.05 20.66
N ASP A 27 -13.39 68.87 19.69
CA ASP A 27 -14.78 69.34 19.78
C ASP A 27 -15.53 68.70 20.95
N LEU A 28 -15.32 67.40 21.19
CA LEU A 28 -15.93 66.68 22.31
C LEU A 28 -15.37 67.15 23.66
N ALA A 29 -14.08 67.50 23.72
CA ALA A 29 -13.47 68.05 24.93
C ALA A 29 -14.01 69.45 25.22
N GLU A 30 -14.15 70.31 24.21
CA GLU A 30 -14.73 71.65 24.35
C GLU A 30 -16.18 71.58 24.84
N ALA A 31 -17.01 70.72 24.25
CA ALA A 31 -18.38 70.48 24.69
C ALA A 31 -18.45 69.99 26.15
N PHE A 32 -17.53 69.10 26.56
CA PHE A 32 -17.45 68.63 27.95
C PHE A 32 -17.16 69.77 28.93
N TYR A 33 -16.23 70.68 28.60
CA TYR A 33 -15.92 71.82 29.47
C TYR A 33 -17.03 72.86 29.51
N ALA A 34 -17.76 73.06 28.41
CA ALA A 34 -18.95 73.90 28.37
C ALA A 34 -20.08 73.33 29.26
N ASP A 35 -20.33 72.02 29.18
CA ASP A 35 -21.32 71.33 30.02
C ASP A 35 -20.94 71.32 31.50
N LEU A 36 -19.63 71.36 31.81
CA LEU A 36 -19.11 71.45 33.18
C LEU A 36 -19.33 72.84 33.81
N LYS A 37 -19.44 73.89 33.00
CA LYS A 37 -19.75 75.25 33.47
C LYS A 37 -21.25 75.43 33.76
N ASN A 38 -22.12 74.74 33.03
CA ASN A 38 -23.58 74.94 33.07
C ASN A 38 -24.34 73.87 33.88
N GLY A 39 -23.68 72.90 34.52
CA GLY A 39 -24.36 71.83 35.25
C GLY A 39 -23.47 71.01 36.19
N SER A 40 -24.07 69.97 36.80
CA SER A 40 -23.34 69.09 37.73
C SER A 40 -22.31 68.22 36.98
N GLY A 41 -21.12 68.04 37.56
CA GLY A 41 -20.02 67.28 36.93
C GLY A 41 -20.36 65.82 36.58
N ARG A 42 -21.39 65.23 37.18
CA ARG A 42 -21.91 63.91 36.78
C ARG A 42 -22.66 63.96 35.45
N ARG A 43 -23.45 65.02 35.22
CA ARG A 43 -24.22 65.21 33.98
C ARG A 43 -23.28 65.44 32.78
N ALA A 44 -22.25 66.26 32.93
CA ALA A 44 -21.25 66.51 31.88
C ALA A 44 -20.50 65.23 31.46
N ARG A 45 -20.15 64.36 32.41
CA ARG A 45 -19.48 63.07 32.09
C ARG A 45 -20.41 62.10 31.35
N TRP A 46 -21.68 62.07 31.71
CA TRP A 46 -22.67 61.24 31.02
C TRP A 46 -22.94 61.75 29.61
N LEU A 47 -23.07 63.07 29.42
CA LEU A 47 -23.23 63.69 28.11
C LEU A 47 -22.03 63.44 27.19
N TYR A 48 -20.79 63.54 27.70
CA TYR A 48 -19.60 63.19 26.94
C TYR A 48 -19.60 61.73 26.49
N PHE A 49 -19.97 60.80 27.39
CA PHE A 49 -20.09 59.39 27.05
C PHE A 49 -21.17 59.15 25.98
N TYR A 50 -22.32 59.81 26.11
CA TYR A 50 -23.43 59.73 25.14
C TYR A 50 -23.03 60.30 23.77
N ASN A 51 -22.30 61.41 23.74
CA ASN A 51 -21.81 62.01 22.49
C ASN A 51 -20.79 61.11 21.79
N VAL A 52 -19.86 60.49 22.52
CA VAL A 52 -18.95 59.47 21.95
C VAL A 52 -19.72 58.27 21.38
N LEU A 53 -20.77 57.82 22.05
CA LEU A 53 -21.65 56.75 21.55
C LEU A 53 -22.39 57.14 20.26
N ARG A 54 -22.83 58.40 20.11
CA ARG A 54 -23.47 58.86 18.86
C ARG A 54 -22.53 58.86 17.65
N PHE A 55 -21.22 58.96 17.89
CA PHE A 55 -20.20 58.82 16.85
C PHE A 55 -19.89 57.36 16.49
N PHE A 56 -20.40 56.39 17.24
CA PHE A 56 -20.25 54.96 16.96
C PHE A 56 -21.17 54.52 15.82
N ARG A 57 -20.81 54.88 14.58
CA ARG A 57 -21.52 54.45 13.35
C ARG A 57 -20.74 53.37 12.60
N LEU A 58 -21.43 52.30 12.20
CA LEU A 58 -20.87 51.18 11.42
C LEU A 58 -20.15 51.63 10.13
N GLU A 59 -20.60 52.70 9.48
CA GLU A 59 -19.96 53.27 8.29
C GLU A 59 -18.53 53.77 8.54
N ILE A 60 -18.28 54.42 9.67
CA ILE A 60 -16.96 54.97 10.03
C ILE A 60 -15.98 53.84 10.35
N ILE A 61 -16.47 52.80 11.02
CA ILE A 61 -15.71 51.57 11.33
C ILE A 61 -15.37 50.81 10.04
N SER A 62 -16.30 50.76 9.07
CA SER A 62 -16.10 50.09 7.78
C SER A 62 -15.08 50.80 6.88
N ARG A 63 -15.02 52.15 6.93
CA ARG A 63 -14.03 52.95 6.20
C ARG A 63 -12.59 52.76 6.69
N ASN A 64 -12.42 52.33 7.95
CA ASN A 64 -11.12 52.26 8.63
C ASN A 64 -10.28 51.00 8.27
N LYS A 65 -10.81 50.06 7.46
CA LYS A 65 -10.10 48.80 7.13
C LYS A 65 -9.85 48.52 5.64
N PHE A 66 -10.32 49.37 4.72
CA PHE A 66 -10.27 49.08 3.27
C PHE A 66 -9.54 50.12 2.41
N LYS A 67 -8.41 50.66 2.88
CA LYS A 67 -7.44 51.35 2.01
C LYS A 67 -6.00 50.87 2.26
N ASN A 68 -5.72 49.62 1.91
CA ASN A 68 -4.48 49.16 1.24
C ASN A 68 -4.37 47.63 1.25
N SER A 69 -4.97 46.97 0.26
CA SER A 69 -4.36 45.81 -0.41
C SER A 69 -5.16 45.44 -1.66
N MET A 70 -5.26 46.35 -2.64
CA MET A 70 -5.36 45.82 -4.00
C MET A 70 -4.01 45.18 -4.27
N ILE A 71 -4.02 43.88 -4.55
CA ILE A 71 -2.91 43.15 -5.17
C ILE A 71 -2.65 43.87 -6.49
N ASN A 72 -1.80 44.90 -6.45
CA ASN A 72 -1.48 45.69 -7.61
C ASN A 72 -0.75 44.75 -8.56
N ARG A 73 -1.35 44.44 -9.71
CA ARG A 73 -0.77 43.55 -10.72
C ARG A 73 0.68 43.91 -11.05
N GLY A 74 1.00 45.22 -11.06
CA GLY A 74 2.36 45.74 -11.23
C GLY A 74 3.33 45.36 -10.09
N LEU A 75 2.87 45.33 -8.84
CA LEU A 75 3.68 44.87 -7.70
C LEU A 75 3.99 43.37 -7.83
N LEU A 76 3.00 42.55 -8.16
CA LEU A 76 3.19 41.10 -8.34
C LEU A 76 4.18 40.79 -9.49
N ILE A 77 4.00 41.44 -10.64
CA ILE A 77 4.89 41.32 -11.80
C ILE A 77 6.31 41.77 -11.44
N SER A 78 6.46 42.86 -10.68
CA SER A 78 7.78 43.34 -10.26
C SER A 78 8.47 42.35 -9.31
N HIS A 79 7.75 41.77 -8.35
CA HIS A 79 8.29 40.73 -7.46
C HIS A 79 8.73 39.49 -8.24
N ILE A 80 7.92 38.99 -9.18
CA ILE A 80 8.30 37.87 -10.07
C ILE A 80 9.55 38.21 -10.88
N LYS A 81 9.60 39.39 -11.50
CA LYS A 81 10.77 39.84 -12.30
C LYS A 81 12.04 39.93 -11.46
N ILE A 82 11.94 40.42 -10.22
CA ILE A 82 13.06 40.47 -9.27
C ILE A 82 13.52 39.05 -8.91
N THR A 83 12.58 38.14 -8.64
CA THR A 83 12.88 36.73 -8.35
C THR A 83 13.67 36.10 -9.50
N LEU A 84 13.18 36.18 -10.75
CA LEU A 84 13.91 35.63 -11.91
C LEU A 84 15.30 36.25 -12.10
N ARG A 85 15.46 37.55 -11.84
CA ARG A 85 16.78 38.20 -11.91
C ARG A 85 17.73 37.67 -10.84
N ASN A 86 17.22 37.44 -9.62
CA ASN A 86 17.99 36.87 -8.52
C ASN A 86 18.42 35.42 -8.80
N PHE A 87 17.58 34.62 -9.46
CA PHE A 87 17.93 33.28 -9.91
C PHE A 87 19.19 33.26 -10.78
N ARG A 88 19.25 34.14 -11.79
CA ARG A 88 20.41 34.23 -12.70
C ARG A 88 21.64 34.79 -11.99
N LYS A 89 21.47 35.84 -11.18
CA LYS A 89 22.57 36.46 -10.45
C LYS A 89 23.22 35.50 -9.45
N TYR A 90 22.44 34.58 -8.88
CA TYR A 90 22.90 33.71 -7.81
C TYR A 90 22.74 32.22 -8.11
N PHE A 91 23.25 31.79 -9.26
CA PHE A 91 23.05 30.47 -9.84
C PHE A 91 23.27 29.30 -8.88
N SER A 92 24.41 29.18 -8.19
CA SER A 92 24.72 27.98 -7.38
C SER A 92 23.70 27.69 -6.27
N TYR A 93 23.22 28.73 -5.60
CA TYR A 93 22.16 28.60 -4.58
C TYR A 93 20.83 28.22 -5.19
N SER A 94 20.47 28.91 -6.27
CA SER A 94 19.20 28.65 -6.94
C SER A 94 19.20 27.24 -7.51
N PHE A 95 20.32 26.77 -8.05
CA PHE A 95 20.51 25.41 -8.52
C PHE A 95 20.34 24.39 -7.40
N ILE A 96 21.09 24.50 -6.29
CA ILE A 96 21.00 23.54 -5.17
C ILE A 96 19.59 23.50 -4.57
N ASN A 97 18.95 24.66 -4.37
CA ASN A 97 17.58 24.69 -3.85
C ASN A 97 16.57 24.11 -4.84
N LEU A 98 16.74 24.43 -6.11
CA LEU A 98 15.83 24.00 -7.16
C LEU A 98 15.92 22.49 -7.37
N THR A 99 17.13 21.93 -7.47
CA THR A 99 17.33 20.49 -7.66
C THR A 99 16.96 19.69 -6.41
N GLY A 100 17.33 20.17 -5.22
CA GLY A 100 16.95 19.52 -3.97
C GLY A 100 15.43 19.47 -3.76
N LEU A 101 14.74 20.57 -4.06
CA LEU A 101 13.27 20.62 -3.98
C LEU A 101 12.61 19.81 -5.09
N ALA A 102 13.13 19.86 -6.33
CA ALA A 102 12.60 19.09 -7.45
C ALA A 102 12.75 17.57 -7.21
N LEU A 103 13.91 17.12 -6.72
CA LEU A 103 14.13 15.71 -6.38
C LEU A 103 13.25 15.27 -5.21
N GLY A 104 13.17 16.07 -4.14
CA GLY A 104 12.29 15.79 -3.01
C GLY A 104 10.83 15.67 -3.42
N ILE A 105 10.33 16.59 -4.24
CA ILE A 105 8.96 16.53 -4.78
C ILE A 105 8.78 15.30 -5.68
N ALA A 106 9.73 14.99 -6.57
CA ALA A 106 9.63 13.84 -7.47
C ALA A 106 9.52 12.52 -6.70
N VAL A 107 10.36 12.33 -5.68
CA VAL A 107 10.32 11.15 -4.80
C VAL A 107 9.01 11.10 -4.00
N CYS A 108 8.53 12.24 -3.48
CA CYS A 108 7.24 12.29 -2.78
C CYS A 108 6.07 11.95 -3.71
N LEU A 109 6.08 12.40 -4.97
CA LEU A 109 5.07 12.06 -5.97
C LEU A 109 5.09 10.57 -6.30
N LEU A 110 6.28 9.96 -6.40
CA LEU A 110 6.43 8.51 -6.61
C LEU A 110 5.83 7.72 -5.45
N ILE A 111 6.23 8.04 -4.22
CA ILE A 111 5.73 7.35 -3.03
C ILE A 111 4.22 7.58 -2.87
N TYR A 112 3.72 8.79 -3.12
CA TYR A 112 2.29 9.07 -3.11
C TYR A 112 1.56 8.24 -4.17
N SER A 113 2.06 8.16 -5.40
CA SER A 113 1.42 7.37 -6.46
C SER A 113 1.38 5.89 -6.12
N TYR A 114 2.47 5.35 -5.59
CA TYR A 114 2.55 3.96 -5.13
C TYR A 114 1.58 3.68 -3.97
N THR A 115 1.62 4.50 -2.91
CA THR A 115 0.75 4.32 -1.74
C THR A 115 -0.72 4.55 -2.09
N ASN A 116 -1.03 5.47 -3.00
CA ASN A 116 -2.39 5.68 -3.50
C ASN A 116 -2.88 4.48 -4.30
N HIS A 117 -2.03 3.90 -5.15
CA HIS A 117 -2.33 2.67 -5.89
C HIS A 117 -2.65 1.50 -4.94
N GLN A 118 -1.87 1.34 -3.88
CA GLN A 118 -2.07 0.31 -2.85
C GLN A 118 -3.37 0.51 -2.04
N LEU A 119 -3.73 1.75 -1.73
CA LEU A 119 -4.93 2.07 -0.93
C LEU A 119 -6.26 1.97 -1.70
N HIS A 120 -6.22 1.97 -3.03
CA HIS A 120 -7.41 1.96 -3.89
C HIS A 120 -7.51 0.63 -4.66
N TYR A 121 -7.14 -0.48 -4.02
CA TYR A 121 -7.39 -1.80 -4.60
C TYR A 121 -8.91 -2.07 -4.70
N ASP A 122 -9.34 -2.62 -5.84
CA ASP A 122 -10.73 -3.02 -6.12
C ASP A 122 -11.80 -1.89 -6.07
N ASP A 123 -11.36 -0.63 -6.02
CA ASP A 123 -12.25 0.55 -5.92
C ASP A 123 -13.12 0.80 -7.16
N PHE A 124 -12.83 0.13 -8.27
CA PHE A 124 -13.55 0.30 -9.52
C PHE A 124 -14.84 -0.52 -9.61
N HIS A 125 -15.14 -1.40 -8.65
CA HIS A 125 -16.38 -2.17 -8.65
C HIS A 125 -17.60 -1.32 -8.23
N PRO A 126 -18.70 -1.30 -9.01
CA PRO A 126 -19.85 -0.40 -8.81
C PRO A 126 -20.74 -0.70 -7.58
N ASP A 127 -20.40 -1.69 -6.76
CA ASP A 127 -21.11 -2.07 -5.53
C ASP A 127 -20.12 -2.50 -4.42
N ILE A 128 -18.87 -2.03 -4.49
CA ILE A 128 -17.76 -2.52 -3.66
C ILE A 128 -18.05 -2.52 -2.15
N GLU A 129 -18.83 -1.55 -1.65
CA GLU A 129 -19.24 -1.47 -0.24
C GLU A 129 -20.12 -2.64 0.24
N ARG A 130 -20.66 -3.43 -0.71
CA ARG A 130 -21.51 -4.58 -0.46
C ARG A 130 -20.84 -5.91 -0.82
N LEU A 131 -19.60 -5.88 -1.30
CA LEU A 131 -18.85 -7.06 -1.69
C LEU A 131 -17.94 -7.48 -0.54
N TYR A 132 -18.06 -8.74 -0.14
CA TYR A 132 -17.30 -9.33 0.94
C TYR A 132 -16.68 -10.65 0.49
N ARG A 133 -15.43 -10.92 0.89
CA ARG A 133 -14.85 -12.27 0.91
C ARG A 133 -15.30 -12.94 2.20
N VAL A 134 -15.70 -14.20 2.10
CA VAL A 134 -16.00 -15.02 3.27
C VAL A 134 -14.71 -15.69 3.74
N ASN A 135 -14.30 -15.36 4.96
CA ASN A 135 -13.24 -16.04 5.68
C ASN A 135 -13.87 -17.03 6.66
N GLN A 136 -13.09 -17.99 7.14
CA GLN A 136 -13.55 -18.92 8.16
C GLN A 136 -12.47 -19.22 9.19
N THR A 137 -12.82 -19.85 10.31
CA THR A 137 -11.83 -20.38 11.25
C THR A 137 -10.81 -21.26 10.52
N SER A 138 -9.54 -21.11 10.86
CA SER A 138 -8.48 -21.96 10.31
C SER A 138 -8.59 -23.37 10.87
N ILE A 139 -9.30 -24.25 10.16
CA ILE A 139 -9.55 -25.64 10.58
C ILE A 139 -8.32 -26.56 10.47
N TRP A 140 -7.22 -26.07 9.92
CA TRP A 140 -5.96 -26.80 9.74
C TRP A 140 -4.83 -26.24 10.60
N ASP A 141 -5.03 -25.10 11.25
CA ASP A 141 -4.08 -24.54 12.19
C ASP A 141 -4.41 -25.02 13.62
N PRO A 142 -3.46 -25.65 14.35
CA PRO A 142 -3.65 -26.01 15.75
C PRO A 142 -3.95 -24.82 16.66
N GLU A 143 -3.44 -23.62 16.37
CA GLU A 143 -3.69 -22.40 17.14
C GLU A 143 -4.99 -21.67 16.71
N GLY A 144 -5.66 -22.18 15.67
CA GLY A 144 -6.86 -21.58 15.10
C GLY A 144 -6.57 -20.33 14.29
N GLY A 145 -7.32 -19.25 14.53
CA GLY A 145 -7.28 -18.04 13.71
C GLY A 145 -8.25 -18.10 12.54
N MET A 146 -8.03 -17.27 11.52
CA MET A 146 -8.90 -17.14 10.36
C MET A 146 -8.14 -17.53 9.07
N MET A 147 -8.86 -18.00 8.06
CA MET A 147 -8.31 -18.26 6.73
C MET A 147 -9.21 -17.68 5.64
N GLY A 148 -8.57 -17.11 4.60
CA GLY A 148 -9.23 -16.54 3.42
C GLY A 148 -9.73 -17.56 2.39
N SER A 149 -9.95 -18.81 2.80
CA SER A 149 -10.39 -19.91 1.93
C SER A 149 -11.45 -20.77 2.62
N THR A 150 -12.40 -21.26 1.84
CA THR A 150 -13.67 -21.84 2.28
C THR A 150 -13.98 -23.13 1.52
N PRO A 151 -14.92 -23.95 2.01
CA PRO A 151 -15.34 -25.17 1.32
C PRO A 151 -16.38 -24.91 0.21
N PRO A 152 -16.44 -25.74 -0.85
CA PRO A 152 -17.38 -25.56 -1.95
C PRO A 152 -18.87 -25.51 -1.59
N PRO A 153 -19.40 -26.32 -0.65
CA PRO A 153 -20.81 -26.28 -0.26
C PRO A 153 -21.27 -24.94 0.31
N LEU A 154 -20.36 -24.15 0.89
CA LEU A 154 -20.69 -22.90 1.59
C LEU A 154 -21.52 -21.96 0.73
N ALA A 155 -21.18 -21.83 -0.55
CA ALA A 155 -21.84 -20.86 -1.42
C ALA A 155 -23.34 -21.14 -1.60
N GLN A 156 -23.71 -22.40 -1.79
CA GLN A 156 -25.11 -22.79 -1.92
C GLN A 156 -25.87 -22.52 -0.61
N GLN A 157 -25.24 -22.83 0.53
CA GLN A 157 -25.86 -22.64 1.83
C GLN A 157 -26.07 -21.17 2.20
N LEU A 158 -25.17 -20.29 1.78
CA LEU A 158 -25.32 -18.85 1.95
C LEU A 158 -26.51 -18.32 1.13
N ILE A 159 -26.69 -18.79 -0.11
CA ILE A 159 -27.83 -18.37 -0.94
C ILE A 159 -29.16 -18.89 -0.36
N GLU A 160 -29.22 -20.14 0.05
CA GLU A 160 -30.46 -20.79 0.50
C GLU A 160 -30.92 -20.32 1.88
N ASN A 161 -29.99 -20.12 2.82
CA ASN A 161 -30.33 -19.90 4.23
C ASN A 161 -30.08 -18.48 4.74
N SER A 162 -29.51 -17.58 3.92
CA SER A 162 -29.23 -16.21 4.32
C SER A 162 -29.96 -15.20 3.44
N PRO A 163 -31.19 -14.78 3.81
CA PRO A 163 -31.99 -13.83 3.02
C PRO A 163 -31.31 -12.48 2.77
N GLN A 164 -30.27 -12.14 3.55
CA GLN A 164 -29.48 -10.92 3.43
C GLN A 164 -28.49 -10.96 2.26
N VAL A 165 -28.15 -12.16 1.76
CA VAL A 165 -27.24 -12.37 0.64
C VAL A 165 -28.00 -12.18 -0.69
N GLU A 166 -27.51 -11.29 -1.55
CA GLU A 166 -28.07 -11.03 -2.90
C GLU A 166 -27.50 -12.00 -3.93
N SER A 167 -26.20 -12.26 -3.88
CA SER A 167 -25.52 -13.20 -4.77
C SER A 167 -24.23 -13.73 -4.14
N VAL A 168 -23.79 -14.91 -4.56
CA VAL A 168 -22.51 -15.53 -4.16
C VAL A 168 -21.71 -15.88 -5.41
N LEU A 169 -20.39 -15.86 -5.29
CA LEU A 169 -19.43 -16.23 -6.32
C LEU A 169 -18.29 -17.04 -5.69
N ARG A 170 -17.94 -18.18 -6.26
CA ARG A 170 -16.74 -18.93 -5.90
C ARG A 170 -15.65 -18.77 -6.96
N ILE A 171 -14.41 -18.80 -6.50
CA ILE A 171 -13.20 -18.90 -7.32
C ILE A 171 -12.33 -20.04 -6.78
N ASN A 172 -11.78 -20.85 -7.67
CA ASN A 172 -10.76 -21.85 -7.35
C ASN A 172 -9.48 -21.63 -8.15
N THR A 173 -8.34 -22.04 -7.58
CA THR A 173 -7.03 -22.07 -8.22
C THR A 173 -6.68 -23.51 -8.59
N PRO A 174 -6.99 -23.96 -9.82
CA PRO A 174 -6.68 -25.33 -10.24
C PRO A 174 -5.18 -25.57 -10.53
N GLY A 175 -4.35 -24.53 -10.45
CA GLY A 175 -2.92 -24.59 -10.75
C GLY A 175 -2.63 -24.40 -12.23
N GLY A 176 -1.39 -24.71 -12.64
CA GLY A 176 -0.97 -24.53 -14.03
C GLY A 176 -1.52 -25.59 -14.98
N TYR A 177 -1.93 -25.17 -16.18
CA TYR A 177 -2.44 -26.05 -17.24
C TYR A 177 -1.49 -26.05 -18.42
N GLU A 178 -1.32 -27.22 -19.03
CA GLU A 178 -0.81 -27.30 -20.38
C GLU A 178 -1.93 -26.93 -21.36
N VAL A 179 -1.67 -25.93 -22.20
CA VAL A 179 -2.61 -25.43 -23.19
C VAL A 179 -2.07 -25.73 -24.58
N ARG A 180 -2.87 -26.43 -25.39
CA ARG A 180 -2.56 -26.75 -26.78
C ARG A 180 -3.55 -26.09 -27.74
N HIS A 181 -3.03 -25.48 -28.79
CA HIS A 181 -3.82 -24.91 -29.87
C HIS A 181 -3.14 -25.12 -31.22
N GLN A 182 -3.90 -25.55 -32.23
CA GLN A 182 -3.42 -25.68 -33.59
C GLN A 182 -3.59 -24.35 -34.33
N HIS A 183 -2.53 -23.55 -34.39
CA HIS A 183 -2.55 -22.28 -35.13
C HIS A 183 -2.44 -22.52 -36.64
N LYS A 184 -3.19 -21.76 -37.43
CA LYS A 184 -3.23 -21.91 -38.90
C LYS A 184 -1.85 -21.75 -39.55
N SER A 185 -1.04 -20.80 -39.10
CA SER A 185 0.27 -20.47 -39.70
C SER A 185 1.48 -20.86 -38.86
N ARG A 186 1.30 -21.07 -37.55
CA ARG A 186 2.41 -21.31 -36.60
C ARG A 186 2.51 -22.79 -36.19
N GLY A 187 1.60 -23.63 -36.69
CA GLY A 187 1.54 -25.04 -36.30
C GLY A 187 0.97 -25.22 -34.90
N LEU A 188 1.34 -26.33 -34.26
CA LEU A 188 0.89 -26.68 -32.92
C LEU A 188 1.63 -25.82 -31.87
N LEU A 189 0.87 -24.99 -31.16
CA LEU A 189 1.34 -24.21 -30.03
C LEU A 189 1.05 -24.98 -28.74
N ILE A 190 2.09 -25.18 -27.92
CA ILE A 190 1.98 -25.84 -26.61
C ILE A 190 2.72 -24.98 -25.61
N TYR A 191 1.99 -24.48 -24.61
CA TYR A 191 2.59 -23.75 -23.48
C TYR A 191 1.96 -24.21 -22.17
N ARG A 192 2.73 -24.08 -21.10
CA ARG A 192 2.20 -24.20 -19.75
C ARG A 192 1.82 -22.82 -19.24
N GLU A 193 0.57 -22.67 -18.83
CA GLU A 193 -0.02 -21.43 -18.34
C GLU A 193 -0.29 -21.58 -16.85
N ASN A 194 0.25 -20.68 -16.02
CA ASN A 194 0.15 -20.79 -14.56
C ASN A 194 -0.99 -19.96 -13.97
N ASN A 195 -1.46 -18.93 -14.69
CA ASN A 195 -2.49 -18.00 -14.22
C ASN A 195 -3.90 -18.47 -14.65
N VAL A 196 -4.27 -19.66 -14.19
CA VAL A 196 -5.59 -20.24 -14.47
C VAL A 196 -6.44 -20.17 -13.22
N LEU A 197 -7.62 -19.58 -13.33
CA LEU A 197 -8.67 -19.60 -12.31
C LEU A 197 -9.89 -20.35 -12.83
N ALA A 198 -10.70 -20.89 -11.92
CA ALA A 198 -12.03 -21.38 -12.22
C ALA A 198 -13.06 -20.58 -11.41
N ALA A 199 -14.14 -20.12 -12.04
CA ALA A 199 -15.14 -19.29 -11.39
C ALA A 199 -16.58 -19.69 -11.75
N ASP A 200 -17.53 -19.35 -10.88
CA ASP A 200 -18.97 -19.54 -11.16
C ASP A 200 -19.44 -18.65 -12.33
N SER A 201 -20.59 -18.99 -12.91
CA SER A 201 -21.10 -18.39 -14.15
C SER A 201 -21.37 -16.88 -14.07
N ASN A 202 -21.64 -16.36 -12.87
CA ASN A 202 -21.97 -14.96 -12.62
C ASN A 202 -20.74 -14.05 -12.40
N PHE A 203 -19.51 -14.54 -12.56
CA PHE A 203 -18.26 -13.80 -12.28
C PHE A 203 -18.23 -12.37 -12.86
N PHE A 204 -18.51 -12.22 -14.17
CA PHE A 204 -18.45 -10.92 -14.85
C PHE A 204 -19.59 -9.97 -14.44
N GLU A 205 -20.73 -10.51 -13.99
CA GLU A 205 -21.82 -9.70 -13.44
C GLU A 205 -21.49 -9.25 -12.01
N PHE A 206 -20.97 -10.17 -11.18
CA PHE A 206 -20.64 -9.95 -9.78
C PHE A 206 -19.61 -8.83 -9.59
N PHE A 207 -18.48 -8.88 -10.30
CA PHE A 207 -17.44 -7.85 -10.26
C PHE A 207 -17.66 -6.70 -11.25
N ALA A 208 -18.75 -6.75 -12.02
CA ALA A 208 -19.07 -5.82 -13.09
C ALA A 208 -17.97 -5.64 -14.15
N LEU A 209 -17.16 -6.68 -14.40
CA LEU A 209 -16.05 -6.61 -15.34
C LEU A 209 -16.54 -6.63 -16.80
N PRO A 210 -15.95 -5.81 -17.69
CA PRO A 210 -16.29 -5.79 -19.10
C PRO A 210 -15.70 -6.98 -19.85
N LEU A 211 -16.29 -7.31 -21.01
CA LEU A 211 -15.71 -8.20 -22.00
C LEU A 211 -15.51 -7.41 -23.30
N ILE A 212 -14.37 -7.62 -23.98
CA ILE A 212 -14.12 -7.14 -25.35
C ILE A 212 -15.03 -7.91 -26.31
N ARG A 213 -15.10 -9.24 -26.13
CA ARG A 213 -15.94 -10.16 -26.92
C ARG A 213 -16.64 -11.17 -26.02
N GLY A 214 -17.81 -11.65 -26.45
CA GLY A 214 -18.61 -12.62 -25.70
C GLY A 214 -19.74 -11.97 -24.88
N ASN A 215 -20.55 -12.81 -24.22
CA ASN A 215 -21.69 -12.37 -23.43
C ASN A 215 -21.42 -12.57 -21.93
N ARG A 216 -21.42 -11.48 -21.15
CA ARG A 216 -21.11 -11.49 -19.71
C ARG A 216 -21.96 -12.47 -18.89
N LYS A 217 -23.22 -12.73 -19.29
CA LYS A 217 -24.13 -13.62 -18.58
C LYS A 217 -23.83 -15.10 -18.81
N ASN A 218 -23.37 -15.43 -20.03
CA ASN A 218 -23.28 -16.80 -20.50
C ASN A 218 -21.83 -17.26 -20.72
N ALA A 219 -20.85 -16.37 -20.58
CA ALA A 219 -19.45 -16.67 -20.87
C ALA A 219 -18.91 -17.86 -20.07
N LEU A 220 -19.37 -18.05 -18.84
CA LEU A 220 -18.98 -19.17 -17.99
C LEU A 220 -20.17 -20.11 -17.68
N ALA A 221 -21.25 -20.03 -18.46
CA ALA A 221 -22.43 -20.86 -18.25
C ALA A 221 -22.23 -22.26 -18.85
N GLY A 222 -22.05 -23.26 -17.98
CA GLY A 222 -21.93 -24.66 -18.36
C GLY A 222 -20.52 -25.23 -18.21
N LYS A 223 -20.30 -26.42 -18.79
CA LYS A 223 -19.02 -27.13 -18.75
C LYS A 223 -18.20 -26.83 -20.01
N ASN A 224 -16.87 -26.94 -19.90
CA ASN A 224 -15.88 -26.77 -20.96
C ASN A 224 -15.89 -25.36 -21.56
N MET A 225 -16.12 -24.34 -20.75
CA MET A 225 -16.08 -22.94 -21.17
C MET A 225 -14.87 -22.24 -20.56
N VAL A 226 -14.25 -21.34 -21.33
CA VAL A 226 -13.13 -20.52 -20.87
C VAL A 226 -13.22 -19.10 -21.40
N VAL A 227 -12.92 -18.12 -20.55
CA VAL A 227 -12.64 -16.73 -20.95
C VAL A 227 -11.15 -16.48 -20.84
N ILE A 228 -10.58 -15.80 -21.82
CA ILE A 228 -9.15 -15.47 -21.86
C ILE A 228 -8.91 -13.97 -21.86
N THR A 229 -7.74 -13.53 -21.41
CA THR A 229 -7.32 -12.13 -21.55
C THR A 229 -6.97 -11.78 -23.00
N GLU A 230 -7.00 -10.49 -23.33
CA GLU A 230 -6.55 -9.98 -24.63
C GLU A 230 -5.11 -10.42 -24.96
N ALA A 231 -4.22 -10.43 -23.96
CA ALA A 231 -2.84 -10.87 -24.13
C ALA A 231 -2.75 -12.35 -24.57
N ILE A 232 -3.57 -13.22 -23.98
CA ILE A 232 -3.64 -14.64 -24.36
C ILE A 232 -4.29 -14.82 -25.74
N ALA A 233 -5.33 -14.03 -26.04
CA ALA A 233 -5.94 -14.04 -27.37
C ALA A 233 -4.88 -13.74 -28.46
N LEU A 234 -4.08 -12.67 -28.26
CA LEU A 234 -2.98 -12.32 -29.16
C LEU A 234 -1.89 -13.41 -29.20
N LYS A 235 -1.52 -13.99 -28.05
CA LYS A 235 -0.51 -15.05 -27.96
C LYS A 235 -0.86 -16.25 -28.83
N TYR A 236 -2.07 -16.78 -28.68
CA TYR A 236 -2.48 -18.02 -29.35
C TYR A 236 -3.09 -17.82 -30.73
N PHE A 237 -3.84 -16.75 -30.94
CA PHE A 237 -4.64 -16.54 -32.16
C PHE A 237 -4.11 -15.39 -33.03
N GLY A 238 -3.25 -14.52 -32.50
CA GLY A 238 -2.82 -13.31 -33.20
C GLY A 238 -4.03 -12.42 -33.49
N ASP A 239 -4.27 -12.13 -34.77
CA ASP A 239 -5.41 -11.31 -35.21
C ASP A 239 -6.69 -12.13 -35.47
N ASP A 240 -6.64 -13.48 -35.41
CA ASP A 240 -7.82 -14.33 -35.59
C ASP A 240 -8.82 -14.16 -34.42
N ASP A 241 -10.12 -14.35 -34.68
CA ASP A 241 -11.13 -14.29 -33.62
C ASP A 241 -11.10 -15.55 -32.74
N PRO A 242 -10.73 -15.45 -31.45
CA PRO A 242 -10.64 -16.62 -30.59
C PRO A 242 -12.01 -17.14 -30.15
N VAL A 243 -13.07 -16.32 -30.17
CA VAL A 243 -14.38 -16.71 -29.63
C VAL A 243 -15.03 -17.78 -30.50
N GLY A 244 -15.54 -18.83 -29.86
CA GLY A 244 -16.12 -20.00 -30.50
C GLY A 244 -15.11 -21.10 -30.82
N GLN A 245 -13.80 -20.80 -30.82
CA GLN A 245 -12.76 -21.80 -31.05
C GLN A 245 -12.53 -22.69 -29.82
N THR A 246 -11.95 -23.86 -30.05
CA THR A 246 -11.61 -24.83 -29.00
C THR A 246 -10.10 -24.91 -28.82
N ILE A 247 -9.66 -24.91 -27.57
CA ILE A 247 -8.30 -25.21 -27.15
C ILE A 247 -8.32 -26.45 -26.25
N LEU A 248 -7.20 -27.16 -26.15
CA LEU A 248 -7.06 -28.25 -25.19
C LEU A 248 -6.36 -27.71 -23.96
N MET A 249 -6.98 -27.87 -22.78
CA MET A 249 -6.42 -27.52 -21.49
C MET A 249 -6.29 -28.79 -20.66
N ASN A 250 -5.06 -29.24 -20.37
CA ASN A 250 -4.77 -30.54 -19.75
C ASN A 250 -5.53 -31.70 -20.42
N GLN A 251 -5.47 -31.75 -21.75
CA GLN A 251 -6.15 -32.74 -22.61
C GLN A 251 -7.69 -32.65 -22.62
N GLU A 252 -8.32 -31.81 -21.80
CA GLU A 252 -9.76 -31.54 -21.89
C GLU A 252 -10.04 -30.43 -22.93
N PRO A 253 -10.94 -30.65 -23.90
CA PRO A 253 -11.34 -29.61 -24.84
C PRO A 253 -12.22 -28.57 -24.16
N VAL A 254 -11.82 -27.31 -24.26
CA VAL A 254 -12.57 -26.15 -23.76
C VAL A 254 -12.81 -25.13 -24.86
N GLN A 255 -14.01 -24.56 -24.89
CA GLN A 255 -14.41 -23.55 -25.86
C GLN A 255 -14.18 -22.15 -25.30
N ILE A 256 -13.57 -21.28 -26.10
CA ILE A 256 -13.40 -19.87 -25.75
C ILE A 256 -14.72 -19.15 -25.98
N THR A 257 -15.29 -18.58 -24.94
CA THR A 257 -16.61 -17.93 -24.96
C THR A 257 -16.55 -16.42 -24.83
N GLY A 258 -15.39 -15.88 -24.47
CA GLY A 258 -15.18 -14.45 -24.35
C GLY A 258 -13.72 -14.06 -24.23
N VAL A 259 -13.47 -12.76 -24.42
CA VAL A 259 -12.17 -12.12 -24.23
C VAL A 259 -12.35 -10.93 -23.31
N THR A 260 -11.59 -10.88 -22.23
CA THR A 260 -11.57 -9.74 -21.29
C THR A 260 -10.44 -8.77 -21.64
N PRO A 261 -10.62 -7.44 -21.44
CA PRO A 261 -9.48 -6.53 -21.50
C PRO A 261 -8.47 -6.83 -20.38
N PRO A 262 -7.26 -6.25 -20.45
CA PRO A 262 -6.31 -6.31 -19.36
C PRO A 262 -6.97 -5.91 -18.04
N LEU A 263 -6.77 -6.74 -17.02
CA LEU A 263 -7.31 -6.46 -15.68
C LEU A 263 -6.61 -5.23 -15.09
N PRO A 264 -7.31 -4.42 -14.27
CA PRO A 264 -6.68 -3.32 -13.56
C PRO A 264 -5.53 -3.82 -12.67
N SER A 265 -4.38 -3.15 -12.71
CA SER A 265 -3.19 -3.48 -11.90
C SER A 265 -3.41 -3.43 -10.38
N ASN A 266 -4.48 -2.78 -9.93
CA ASN A 266 -4.90 -2.66 -8.53
C ASN A 266 -6.13 -3.54 -8.23
N MET A 267 -6.21 -4.70 -8.88
CA MET A 267 -7.16 -5.76 -8.54
C MET A 267 -6.46 -6.77 -7.63
N HIS A 268 -7.11 -7.24 -6.57
CA HIS A 268 -6.45 -8.15 -5.61
C HIS A 268 -6.12 -9.54 -6.17
N PHE A 269 -6.53 -9.87 -7.40
CA PHE A 269 -6.14 -11.08 -8.11
C PHE A 269 -6.04 -10.85 -9.62
N GLU A 270 -5.33 -11.75 -10.29
CA GLU A 270 -5.14 -11.74 -11.74
C GLU A 270 -5.43 -13.12 -12.33
N PHE A 271 -5.78 -13.18 -13.61
CA PHE A 271 -5.91 -14.42 -14.37
C PHE A 271 -5.65 -14.19 -15.85
N ASP A 272 -5.14 -15.21 -16.52
CA ASP A 272 -4.99 -15.29 -17.97
C ASP A 272 -6.09 -16.13 -18.60
N PHE A 273 -6.49 -17.19 -17.90
CA PHE A 273 -7.59 -18.09 -18.27
C PHE A 273 -8.57 -18.20 -17.10
N LEU A 274 -9.85 -18.00 -17.40
CA LEU A 274 -10.95 -18.15 -16.46
C LEU A 274 -11.86 -19.28 -16.94
N LEU A 275 -11.67 -20.47 -16.37
CA LEU A 275 -12.48 -21.65 -16.63
C LEU A 275 -13.83 -21.54 -15.95
N SER A 276 -14.87 -22.09 -16.56
CA SER A 276 -16.14 -22.29 -15.84
C SER A 276 -15.95 -23.33 -14.74
N MET A 277 -16.49 -23.06 -13.55
CA MET A 277 -16.35 -23.92 -12.37
C MET A 277 -16.61 -25.41 -12.64
N PRO A 278 -17.65 -25.82 -13.40
CA PRO A 278 -17.91 -27.24 -13.69
C PRO A 278 -16.83 -27.93 -14.54
N SER A 279 -15.98 -27.16 -15.23
CA SER A 279 -14.86 -27.69 -16.00
C SER A 279 -13.73 -28.18 -15.10
N ASN A 280 -13.59 -27.62 -13.91
CA ASN A 280 -12.52 -27.94 -12.98
C ASN A 280 -12.69 -29.36 -12.37
N PRO A 281 -11.78 -30.31 -12.65
CA PRO A 281 -11.88 -31.69 -12.15
C PRO A 281 -11.83 -31.79 -10.62
N SER A 282 -10.96 -31.01 -9.97
CA SER A 282 -10.80 -31.05 -8.51
C SER A 282 -12.07 -30.59 -7.80
N VAL A 283 -12.71 -29.53 -8.31
CA VAL A 283 -13.99 -29.07 -7.78
C VAL A 283 -15.05 -30.15 -7.95
N ARG A 284 -15.17 -30.75 -9.14
CA ARG A 284 -16.13 -31.87 -9.37
C ARG A 284 -15.95 -33.03 -8.38
N GLN A 285 -14.71 -33.35 -8.02
CA GLN A 285 -14.39 -34.44 -7.09
C GLN A 285 -14.74 -34.09 -5.63
N PHE A 286 -14.50 -32.85 -5.23
CA PHE A 286 -14.56 -32.42 -3.82
C PHE A 286 -15.69 -31.43 -3.50
N ASP A 287 -16.64 -31.21 -4.41
CA ASP A 287 -17.76 -30.27 -4.24
C ASP A 287 -18.62 -30.56 -3.01
N TRP A 288 -18.63 -31.80 -2.52
CA TRP A 288 -19.37 -32.23 -1.33
C TRP A 288 -18.66 -31.97 0.00
N SER A 289 -17.35 -31.69 -0.03
CA SER A 289 -16.48 -31.71 1.16
C SER A 289 -16.48 -30.37 1.89
N TRP A 290 -16.70 -30.42 3.21
CA TRP A 290 -16.58 -29.25 4.09
C TRP A 290 -15.16 -28.97 4.56
N ILE A 291 -14.28 -29.97 4.50
CA ILE A 291 -12.88 -29.83 4.91
C ILE A 291 -11.95 -29.51 3.73
N TRP A 292 -12.41 -29.68 2.48
CA TRP A 292 -11.65 -29.27 1.31
C TRP A 292 -11.78 -27.76 1.06
N THR A 293 -11.02 -26.97 1.83
CA THR A 293 -11.15 -25.50 1.92
C THR A 293 -10.34 -24.78 0.85
N GLN A 294 -10.58 -25.10 -0.41
CA GLN A 294 -9.78 -24.60 -1.55
C GLN A 294 -10.52 -23.56 -2.40
N MET A 295 -11.69 -23.06 -1.97
CA MET A 295 -12.44 -22.00 -2.65
C MET A 295 -12.20 -20.64 -2.03
N VAL A 296 -12.14 -19.60 -2.85
CA VAL A 296 -12.36 -18.22 -2.38
C VAL A 296 -13.81 -17.87 -2.68
N THR A 297 -14.60 -17.67 -1.63
CA THR A 297 -16.04 -17.38 -1.75
C THR A 297 -16.30 -15.91 -1.48
N TYR A 298 -17.02 -15.26 -2.37
CA TYR A 298 -17.45 -13.87 -2.26
C TYR A 298 -18.97 -13.80 -2.12
N THR A 299 -19.46 -12.89 -1.29
CA THR A 299 -20.86 -12.54 -1.18
C THR A 299 -21.10 -11.09 -1.54
N LYS A 300 -22.24 -10.84 -2.17
CA LYS A 300 -22.81 -9.52 -2.34
C LYS A 300 -24.00 -9.41 -1.39
N LEU A 301 -23.94 -8.52 -0.42
CA LEU A 301 -25.02 -8.32 0.53
C LEU A 301 -26.06 -7.33 0.00
N LYS A 302 -27.31 -7.47 0.44
CA LYS A 302 -28.36 -6.49 0.15
C LYS A 302 -28.03 -5.16 0.83
N LYS A 303 -28.55 -4.06 0.28
CA LYS A 303 -28.34 -2.72 0.84
C LYS A 303 -28.87 -2.64 2.28
N GLY A 304 -28.03 -2.15 3.20
CA GLY A 304 -28.38 -1.99 4.61
C GLY A 304 -28.27 -3.26 5.47
N SER A 305 -27.74 -4.36 4.93
CA SER A 305 -27.42 -5.56 5.71
C SER A 305 -26.19 -5.32 6.60
N ASP A 306 -26.21 -5.92 7.79
CA ASP A 306 -25.09 -5.89 8.74
C ASP A 306 -24.28 -7.20 8.65
N PRO A 307 -23.01 -7.15 8.18
CA PRO A 307 -22.17 -8.34 8.06
C PRO A 307 -21.93 -9.07 9.39
N GLU A 308 -21.89 -8.35 10.52
CA GLU A 308 -21.67 -8.97 11.84
C GLU A 308 -22.88 -9.78 12.30
N SER A 309 -24.10 -9.30 12.03
CA SER A 309 -25.31 -10.10 12.26
C SER A 309 -25.32 -11.39 11.44
N LEU A 310 -24.75 -11.39 10.23
CA LEU A 310 -24.73 -12.55 9.35
C LEU A 310 -23.74 -13.63 9.84
N LYS A 311 -22.61 -13.21 10.43
CA LYS A 311 -21.60 -14.12 11.00
C LYS A 311 -22.20 -15.14 11.98
N ASN A 312 -22.98 -14.66 12.95
CA ASN A 312 -23.57 -15.53 13.97
C ASN A 312 -24.62 -16.46 13.36
N GLN A 313 -25.50 -15.92 12.51
CA GLN A 313 -26.55 -16.68 11.84
C GLN A 313 -25.98 -17.81 10.97
N VAL A 314 -24.96 -17.52 10.16
CA VAL A 314 -24.34 -18.51 9.28
C VAL A 314 -23.66 -19.61 10.09
N THR A 315 -22.95 -19.24 11.15
CA THR A 315 -22.27 -20.23 12.01
C THR A 315 -23.25 -21.24 12.62
N GLU A 316 -24.39 -20.76 13.14
CA GLU A 316 -25.41 -21.64 13.73
C GLU A 316 -26.07 -22.57 12.71
N ILE A 317 -26.36 -22.06 11.51
CA ILE A 317 -27.04 -22.82 10.45
C ILE A 317 -26.14 -23.91 9.87
N LEU A 318 -24.83 -23.64 9.75
CA LEU A 318 -23.90 -24.55 9.05
C LEU A 318 -23.32 -25.64 9.95
N ASN A 319 -23.26 -25.43 11.27
CA ASN A 319 -22.72 -26.40 12.22
C ASN A 319 -23.27 -27.84 12.05
N PRO A 320 -24.57 -28.08 11.85
CA PRO A 320 -25.08 -29.44 11.61
C PRO A 320 -24.54 -30.10 10.34
N GLN A 321 -24.35 -29.33 9.27
CA GLN A 321 -23.85 -29.85 7.98
C GLN A 321 -22.36 -30.15 8.05
N VAL A 322 -21.60 -29.30 8.73
CA VAL A 322 -20.18 -29.53 9.02
C VAL A 322 -20.03 -30.80 9.84
N ARG A 323 -20.78 -30.96 10.95
CA ARG A 323 -20.79 -32.17 11.79
C ARG A 323 -21.05 -33.43 10.96
N SER A 324 -22.11 -33.42 10.14
CA SER A 324 -22.41 -34.55 9.25
C SER A 324 -21.29 -34.88 8.25
N CYS A 325 -20.52 -33.88 7.79
CA CYS A 325 -19.35 -34.13 6.96
C CYS A 325 -18.20 -34.77 7.73
N ILE A 326 -17.94 -34.30 8.94
CA ILE A 326 -16.88 -34.81 9.82
C ILE A 326 -17.19 -36.25 10.26
N ASP A 327 -18.44 -36.53 10.62
CA ASP A 327 -18.91 -37.88 10.97
C ASP A 327 -18.75 -38.86 9.79
N ARG A 328 -19.05 -38.42 8.56
CA ARG A 328 -18.85 -39.23 7.34
C ARG A 328 -17.39 -39.57 7.06
N LEU A 329 -16.47 -38.77 7.59
CA LEU A 329 -15.04 -38.99 7.50
C LEU A 329 -14.51 -39.82 8.70
N GLY A 330 -15.39 -40.32 9.56
CA GLY A 330 -15.01 -41.12 10.73
C GLY A 330 -14.35 -40.32 11.86
N MET A 331 -14.47 -38.99 11.84
CA MET A 331 -13.86 -38.09 12.83
C MET A 331 -14.91 -37.62 13.84
N ASP A 332 -14.48 -37.33 15.07
CA ASP A 332 -15.32 -36.65 16.07
C ASP A 332 -15.22 -35.12 15.89
N TYR A 333 -16.36 -34.45 15.73
CA TYR A 333 -16.40 -33.01 15.52
C TYR A 333 -15.90 -32.20 16.70
N GLU A 334 -16.22 -32.62 17.94
CA GLU A 334 -15.82 -31.87 19.11
C GLU A 334 -14.31 -31.93 19.30
N GLU A 335 -13.71 -33.11 19.11
CA GLU A 335 -12.25 -33.28 19.11
C GLU A 335 -11.58 -32.46 17.98
N PHE A 336 -12.17 -32.45 16.78
CA PHE A 336 -11.63 -31.72 15.64
C PHE A 336 -11.58 -30.21 15.85
N ILE A 337 -12.57 -29.63 16.53
CA ILE A 337 -12.70 -28.18 16.71
C ILE A 337 -12.22 -27.67 18.08
N GLN A 338 -12.00 -28.56 19.05
CA GLN A 338 -11.65 -28.22 20.44
C GLN A 338 -10.54 -27.16 20.55
N ASP A 339 -9.41 -27.41 19.90
CA ASP A 339 -8.24 -26.53 19.93
C ASP A 339 -8.47 -25.20 19.19
N LYS A 340 -9.51 -25.13 18.35
CA LYS A 340 -9.83 -24.03 17.41
C LYS A 340 -11.00 -23.16 17.89
N GLY A 341 -11.61 -23.51 19.01
CA GLY A 341 -12.76 -22.85 19.62
C GLY A 341 -14.09 -23.16 18.91
N SER A 342 -14.28 -22.69 17.68
CA SER A 342 -15.49 -22.95 16.89
C SER A 342 -15.27 -22.66 15.41
N TRP A 343 -16.00 -23.35 14.54
CA TRP A 343 -15.97 -23.08 13.09
C TRP A 343 -16.86 -21.89 12.76
N GLN A 344 -16.28 -20.70 12.67
CA GLN A 344 -16.99 -19.45 12.41
C GLN A 344 -16.74 -18.99 10.98
N PHE A 345 -17.66 -18.18 10.45
CA PHE A 345 -17.52 -17.50 9.17
C PHE A 345 -17.53 -15.98 9.36
N ALA A 346 -16.59 -15.28 8.73
CA ALA A 346 -16.45 -13.83 8.81
C ALA A 346 -16.54 -13.22 7.41
N PHE A 347 -17.06 -11.99 7.33
CA PHE A 347 -17.27 -11.28 6.06
C PHE A 347 -16.31 -10.10 5.99
N GLN A 348 -15.23 -10.26 5.24
CA GLN A 348 -14.21 -9.24 5.04
C GLN A 348 -14.54 -8.40 3.81
N PRO A 349 -14.63 -7.06 3.90
CA PRO A 349 -14.83 -6.21 2.73
C PRO A 349 -13.77 -6.46 1.66
N VAL A 350 -14.15 -6.48 0.38
CA VAL A 350 -13.20 -6.76 -0.72
C VAL A 350 -12.04 -5.75 -0.75
N ARG A 351 -12.29 -4.48 -0.42
CA ARG A 351 -11.26 -3.43 -0.31
C ARG A 351 -10.15 -3.73 0.71
N ASP A 352 -10.46 -4.54 1.72
CA ASP A 352 -9.54 -4.85 2.80
C ASP A 352 -8.69 -6.10 2.51
N ILE A 353 -9.02 -6.88 1.47
CA ILE A 353 -8.33 -8.13 1.17
C ILE A 353 -6.84 -7.89 0.93
N HIS A 354 -6.48 -6.89 0.13
CA HIS A 354 -5.08 -6.64 -0.22
C HIS A 354 -4.23 -6.20 0.97
N LEU A 355 -4.72 -5.28 1.83
CA LEU A 355 -3.88 -4.64 2.87
C LEU A 355 -4.10 -5.15 4.30
N HIS A 356 -5.16 -5.94 4.54
CA HIS A 356 -5.57 -6.41 5.86
C HIS A 356 -5.84 -7.92 5.88
N SER A 357 -5.08 -8.71 5.12
CA SER A 357 -5.17 -10.19 5.14
C SER A 357 -3.86 -10.89 5.47
N LEU A 358 -2.94 -10.23 6.17
CA LEU A 358 -1.64 -10.83 6.53
C LEU A 358 -1.80 -12.01 7.48
N GLU A 359 -2.76 -11.94 8.40
CA GLU A 359 -3.03 -12.99 9.40
C GLU A 359 -3.94 -14.07 8.81
N GLU A 360 -4.97 -13.68 8.05
CA GLU A 360 -5.93 -14.59 7.41
C GLU A 360 -5.34 -15.32 6.18
N GLY A 361 -4.22 -14.82 5.67
CA GLY A 361 -3.69 -15.21 4.38
C GLY A 361 -4.58 -14.82 3.21
N ASN A 362 -4.09 -15.12 2.01
CA ASN A 362 -4.83 -14.93 0.78
C ASN A 362 -4.45 -16.03 -0.20
N ARG A 363 -5.47 -16.70 -0.72
CA ARG A 363 -5.28 -17.79 -1.66
C ARG A 363 -5.04 -17.30 -3.08
N ILE A 364 -5.57 -16.12 -3.44
CA ILE A 364 -5.47 -15.56 -4.79
C ILE A 364 -4.89 -14.16 -4.75
N GLY A 365 -3.85 -13.95 -5.54
CA GLY A 365 -3.14 -12.66 -5.63
C GLY A 365 -2.33 -12.30 -4.38
N GLU A 366 -1.68 -11.14 -4.45
CA GLU A 366 -0.66 -10.74 -3.48
C GLU A 366 -1.26 -10.09 -2.23
N ILE A 367 -0.58 -10.31 -1.10
CA ILE A 367 -0.90 -9.69 0.20
C ILE A 367 0.04 -8.51 0.42
N GLY A 368 -0.54 -7.32 0.50
CA GLY A 368 0.10 -6.12 1.01
C GLY A 368 -0.08 -5.96 2.52
N ASP A 369 0.64 -4.99 3.09
CA ASP A 369 0.55 -4.66 4.51
C ASP A 369 0.34 -3.15 4.68
N ILE A 370 -0.77 -2.78 5.32
CA ILE A 370 -1.10 -1.40 5.63
C ILE A 370 0.01 -0.70 6.43
N LYS A 371 0.75 -1.42 7.30
CA LYS A 371 1.85 -0.83 8.07
C LYS A 371 2.98 -0.38 7.14
N SER A 372 3.30 -1.18 6.12
CA SER A 372 4.30 -0.84 5.10
C SER A 372 3.89 0.41 4.30
N VAL A 373 2.62 0.51 3.91
CA VAL A 373 2.06 1.71 3.25
C VAL A 373 2.19 2.95 4.14
N ARG A 374 1.83 2.84 5.43
CA ARG A 374 1.94 3.95 6.40
C ARG A 374 3.39 4.38 6.64
N VAL A 375 4.33 3.44 6.72
CA VAL A 375 5.77 3.75 6.84
C VAL A 375 6.23 4.54 5.62
N LEU A 376 5.87 4.13 4.40
CA LEU A 376 6.20 4.87 3.18
C LEU A 376 5.64 6.30 3.18
N GLN A 377 4.39 6.49 3.63
CA GLN A 377 3.80 7.83 3.77
C GLN A 377 4.58 8.72 4.76
N ILE A 378 4.99 8.16 5.91
CA ILE A 378 5.84 8.87 6.88
C ILE A 378 7.19 9.24 6.26
N LEU A 379 7.82 8.32 5.52
CA LEU A 379 9.08 8.57 4.82
C LEU A 379 8.95 9.71 3.79
N ALA A 380 7.87 9.73 3.01
CA ALA A 380 7.60 10.82 2.06
C ALA A 380 7.48 12.17 2.78
N LEU A 381 6.76 12.21 3.91
CA LEU A 381 6.64 13.42 4.73
C LEU A 381 8.01 13.89 5.26
N LEU A 382 8.84 12.97 5.76
CA LEU A 382 10.18 13.28 6.26
C LEU A 382 11.10 13.82 5.16
N ILE A 383 11.06 13.23 3.96
CA ILE A 383 11.81 13.71 2.78
C ILE A 383 11.37 15.11 2.38
N LEU A 384 10.06 15.38 2.39
CA LEU A 384 9.52 16.71 2.08
C LEU A 384 9.97 17.75 3.12
N ILE A 385 9.94 17.39 4.41
CA ILE A 385 10.43 18.25 5.50
C ILE A 385 11.92 18.58 5.30
N ILE A 386 12.76 17.60 4.96
CA ILE A 386 14.18 17.83 4.65
C ILE A 386 14.33 18.84 3.50
N ALA A 387 13.56 18.69 2.42
CA ALA A 387 13.63 19.59 1.26
C ALA A 387 13.26 21.04 1.62
N ILE A 388 12.19 21.22 2.41
CA ILE A 388 11.74 22.53 2.89
C ILE A 388 12.77 23.16 3.84
N ILE A 389 13.28 22.40 4.81
CA ILE A 389 14.28 22.88 5.76
C ILE A 389 15.57 23.26 5.02
N ASN A 390 15.98 22.48 4.04
CA ASN A 390 17.15 22.79 3.22
C ASN A 390 16.98 24.15 2.49
N PHE A 391 15.81 24.40 1.91
CA PHE A 391 15.49 25.69 1.30
C PHE A 391 15.59 26.84 2.31
N ILE A 392 14.99 26.68 3.50
CA ILE A 392 15.04 27.68 4.58
C ILE A 392 16.49 27.94 5.01
N ASN A 393 17.27 26.88 5.22
CA ASN A 393 18.66 26.95 5.69
C ASN A 393 19.56 27.69 4.70
N LEU A 394 19.44 27.38 3.40
CA LEU A 394 20.19 28.06 2.35
C LEU A 394 19.74 29.52 2.22
N SER A 395 18.43 29.80 2.28
CA SER A 395 17.89 31.17 2.17
C SER A 395 18.43 32.05 3.31
N THR A 396 18.59 31.46 4.49
CA THR A 396 19.15 32.09 5.69
C THR A 396 20.66 32.30 5.60
N ALA A 397 21.41 31.39 4.96
CA ALA A 397 22.86 31.56 4.77
C ALA A 397 23.20 32.85 4.00
N ARG A 398 22.25 33.39 3.23
CA ARG A 398 22.36 34.66 2.50
C ARG A 398 21.71 35.85 3.19
N ALA A 399 21.23 35.67 4.42
CA ALA A 399 20.60 36.71 5.21
C ALA A 399 21.46 37.98 5.22
N ASN A 400 22.76 37.88 5.48
CA ASN A 400 23.65 39.04 5.59
C ASN A 400 23.67 39.94 4.32
N LEU A 401 23.64 39.33 3.13
CA LEU A 401 23.58 40.08 1.86
C LEU A 401 22.18 40.69 1.65
N ARG A 402 21.13 39.95 2.00
CA ARG A 402 19.73 40.41 1.88
C ARG A 402 19.36 41.47 2.92
N THR A 403 19.95 41.44 4.10
CA THR A 403 19.69 42.37 5.19
C THR A 403 20.11 43.80 4.82
N ARG A 404 21.23 43.98 4.09
CA ARG A 404 21.61 45.29 3.52
C ARG A 404 20.59 45.80 2.48
N GLU A 405 20.17 44.94 1.56
CA GLU A 405 19.15 45.27 0.55
C GLU A 405 17.82 45.69 1.20
N ILE A 406 17.37 44.93 2.20
CA ILE A 406 16.15 45.21 2.96
C ILE A 406 16.27 46.52 3.75
N GLY A 407 17.43 46.79 4.35
CA GLY A 407 17.72 48.02 5.06
C GLY A 407 17.54 49.24 4.16
N VAL A 408 18.13 49.22 2.96
CA VAL A 408 17.96 50.28 1.95
C VAL A 408 16.50 50.44 1.53
N LYS A 409 15.80 49.33 1.24
CA LYS A 409 14.37 49.37 0.85
C LYS A 409 13.47 49.98 1.93
N LYS A 410 13.71 49.65 3.20
CA LYS A 410 12.95 50.23 4.33
C LYS A 410 13.21 51.72 4.50
N VAL A 411 14.46 52.17 4.31
CA VAL A 411 14.79 53.60 4.31
C VAL A 411 14.11 54.32 3.14
N MET A 412 13.98 53.66 1.98
CA MET A 412 13.20 54.13 0.84
C MET A 412 11.67 54.01 1.01
N GLY A 413 11.17 53.67 2.19
CA GLY A 413 9.74 53.64 2.51
C GLY A 413 9.02 52.30 2.27
N ALA A 414 9.74 51.20 2.03
CA ALA A 414 9.11 49.89 1.87
C ALA A 414 8.51 49.37 3.21
N LEU A 415 7.20 49.09 3.19
CA LEU A 415 6.48 48.49 4.31
C LEU A 415 6.95 47.05 4.59
N ARG A 416 6.90 46.64 5.86
CA ARG A 416 7.23 45.26 6.29
C ARG A 416 6.37 44.21 5.60
N SER A 417 5.09 44.50 5.38
CA SER A 417 4.15 43.62 4.68
C SER A 417 4.56 43.41 3.22
N SER A 418 4.95 44.47 2.51
CA SER A 418 5.42 44.39 1.11
C SER A 418 6.67 43.50 0.98
N LEU A 419 7.63 43.65 1.89
CA LEU A 419 8.82 42.81 1.94
C LEU A 419 8.49 41.35 2.29
N SER A 420 7.55 41.12 3.21
CA SER A 420 7.06 39.78 3.55
C SER A 420 6.39 39.10 2.34
N THR A 421 5.52 39.82 1.63
CA THR A 421 4.86 39.32 0.41
C THR A 421 5.88 39.00 -0.68
N GLN A 422 6.92 39.82 -0.85
CA GLN A 422 8.00 39.53 -1.79
C GLN A 422 8.67 38.17 -1.50
N PHE A 423 8.97 37.85 -0.24
CA PHE A 423 9.62 36.58 0.13
C PHE A 423 8.72 35.37 -0.07
N HIS A 424 7.42 35.49 0.23
CA HIS A 424 6.46 34.42 -0.06
C HIS A 424 6.33 34.17 -1.56
N ILE A 425 6.24 35.23 -2.38
CA ILE A 425 6.21 35.11 -3.84
C ILE A 425 7.50 34.45 -4.34
N GLU A 426 8.67 34.84 -3.81
CA GLU A 426 9.94 34.23 -4.19
C GLU A 426 9.97 32.73 -3.89
N ALA A 427 9.54 32.32 -2.70
CA ALA A 427 9.48 30.92 -2.30
C ALA A 427 8.45 30.11 -3.12
N ILE A 428 7.26 30.67 -3.35
CA ILE A 428 6.23 30.03 -4.20
C ILE A 428 6.73 29.85 -5.62
N VAL A 429 7.31 30.87 -6.24
CA VAL A 429 7.87 30.76 -7.60
C VAL A 429 8.96 29.70 -7.65
N MET A 430 9.86 29.65 -6.65
CA MET A 430 10.89 28.60 -6.53
C MET A 430 10.28 27.21 -6.47
N THR A 431 9.26 26.99 -5.64
CA THR A 431 8.57 25.71 -5.51
C THR A 431 7.83 25.32 -6.77
N LEU A 432 7.17 26.26 -7.46
CA LEU A 432 6.48 25.98 -8.72
C LEU A 432 7.45 25.59 -9.85
N VAL A 433 8.61 26.26 -9.94
CA VAL A 433 9.65 25.86 -10.90
C VAL A 433 10.24 24.50 -10.53
N ALA A 434 10.46 24.22 -9.24
CA ALA A 434 10.92 22.92 -8.77
C ALA A 434 9.91 21.81 -9.09
N ALA A 435 8.62 22.08 -8.88
CA ALA A 435 7.53 21.16 -9.22
C ALA A 435 7.42 20.91 -10.74
N ALA A 436 7.63 21.94 -11.57
CA ALA A 436 7.68 21.74 -13.01
C ALA A 436 8.85 20.83 -13.42
N LEU A 437 10.02 20.97 -12.77
CA LEU A 437 11.18 20.11 -12.99
C LEU A 437 11.05 18.72 -12.36
N SER A 438 10.20 18.56 -11.34
CA SER A 438 9.99 17.26 -10.71
C SER A 438 9.15 16.33 -11.58
N ILE A 439 8.33 16.84 -12.48
CA ILE A 439 7.49 16.04 -13.40
C ILE A 439 8.33 15.09 -14.29
N PRO A 440 9.32 15.56 -15.07
CA PRO A 440 10.15 14.64 -15.87
C PRO A 440 10.96 13.68 -15.00
N LEU A 441 11.45 14.13 -13.82
CA LEU A 441 12.14 13.26 -12.86
C LEU A 441 11.21 12.17 -12.33
N PHE A 442 9.96 12.49 -12.03
CA PHE A 442 8.95 11.54 -11.58
C PHE A 442 8.67 10.46 -12.63
N PHE A 443 8.51 10.83 -13.90
CA PHE A 443 8.34 9.84 -14.97
C PHE A 443 9.58 8.96 -15.17
N MET A 444 10.78 9.54 -15.05
CA MET A 444 12.03 8.78 -15.08
C MET A 444 12.09 7.76 -13.93
N LEU A 445 11.68 8.16 -12.72
CA LEU A 445 11.64 7.26 -11.56
C LEU A 445 10.58 6.16 -11.72
N ILE A 446 9.39 6.46 -12.27
CA ILE A 446 8.38 5.43 -12.57
C ILE A 446 8.93 4.41 -13.56
N ALA A 447 9.55 4.86 -14.66
CA ALA A 447 10.14 3.95 -15.63
C ALA A 447 11.24 3.08 -15.02
N LEU A 448 12.05 3.65 -14.12
CA LEU A 448 13.07 2.90 -13.37
C LEU A 448 12.44 1.82 -12.48
N VAL A 449 11.38 2.16 -11.74
CA VAL A 449 10.66 1.18 -10.89
C VAL A 449 10.03 0.09 -11.74
N LYS A 450 9.35 0.44 -12.84
CA LYS A 450 8.78 -0.54 -13.76
C LYS A 450 9.83 -1.51 -14.30
N ASN A 451 10.97 -1.01 -14.78
CA ASN A 451 11.98 -1.85 -15.42
C ASN A 451 12.82 -2.68 -14.42
N GLN A 452 13.04 -2.19 -13.20
CA GLN A 452 13.88 -2.87 -12.21
C GLN A 452 13.10 -3.72 -11.22
N VAL A 453 11.86 -3.32 -10.90
CA VAL A 453 11.01 -3.97 -9.89
C VAL A 453 9.82 -4.68 -10.52
N GLY A 454 9.43 -4.34 -11.76
CA GLY A 454 8.28 -4.95 -12.44
C GLY A 454 6.92 -4.40 -12.01
N ILE A 455 6.89 -3.36 -11.16
CA ILE A 455 5.63 -2.81 -10.63
C ILE A 455 5.12 -1.69 -11.53
N ASP A 456 3.90 -1.86 -12.05
CA ASP A 456 3.19 -0.85 -12.82
C ASP A 456 2.40 0.11 -11.92
N ILE A 457 3.01 1.26 -11.60
CA ILE A 457 2.39 2.28 -10.75
C ILE A 457 1.40 3.12 -11.56
N TYR A 458 0.12 3.04 -11.20
CA TYR A 458 -0.93 3.83 -11.84
C TYR A 458 -0.94 5.30 -11.37
N TYR A 459 -0.46 6.23 -12.20
CA TYR A 459 -0.34 7.66 -11.87
C TYR A 459 -1.41 8.57 -12.49
N HIS A 460 -2.33 8.05 -13.32
CA HIS A 460 -3.34 8.87 -14.01
C HIS A 460 -4.23 9.66 -13.05
N HIS A 461 -4.43 9.16 -11.82
CA HIS A 461 -5.17 9.86 -10.77
C HIS A 461 -4.58 11.24 -10.44
N LEU A 462 -3.28 11.47 -10.64
CA LEU A 462 -2.64 12.78 -10.46
C LEU A 462 -3.01 13.81 -11.53
N ILE A 463 -3.31 13.34 -12.75
CA ILE A 463 -3.50 14.18 -13.94
C ILE A 463 -4.95 14.69 -14.01
N THR A 464 -5.90 14.01 -13.36
CA THR A 464 -7.29 14.44 -13.28
C THR A 464 -7.41 15.89 -12.77
N VAL A 465 -8.26 16.71 -13.42
CA VAL A 465 -8.42 18.16 -13.14
C VAL A 465 -8.59 18.46 -11.64
N GLY A 466 -9.40 17.67 -10.93
CA GLY A 466 -9.60 17.85 -9.50
C GLY A 466 -8.35 17.60 -8.66
N ASN A 467 -7.56 16.57 -8.99
CA ASN A 467 -6.36 16.21 -8.23
C ASN A 467 -5.16 17.07 -8.60
N SER A 468 -5.04 17.50 -9.85
CA SER A 468 -4.01 18.46 -10.26
C SER A 468 -4.19 19.83 -9.57
N LEU A 469 -5.44 20.25 -9.32
CA LEU A 469 -5.71 21.46 -8.51
C LEU A 469 -5.32 21.27 -7.03
N LYS A 470 -5.60 20.12 -6.43
CA LYS A 470 -5.14 19.78 -5.06
C LYS A 470 -3.61 19.78 -4.99
N LEU A 471 -2.94 19.20 -5.99
CA LEU A 471 -1.49 19.15 -6.05
C LEU A 471 -0.87 20.56 -6.19
N LEU A 472 -1.47 21.41 -7.03
CA LEU A 472 -1.08 22.82 -7.13
C LEU A 472 -1.23 23.55 -5.79
N ALA A 473 -2.32 23.30 -5.06
CA ALA A 473 -2.52 23.86 -3.73
C ALA A 473 -1.43 23.39 -2.74
N VAL A 474 -1.03 22.12 -2.79
CA VAL A 474 0.08 21.57 -1.98
C VAL A 474 1.40 22.26 -2.32
N PHE A 475 1.73 22.46 -3.60
CA PHE A 475 2.95 23.18 -4.00
C PHE A 475 2.96 24.64 -3.53
N ILE A 476 1.82 25.33 -3.58
CA ILE A 476 1.69 26.67 -3.02
C ILE A 476 1.88 26.63 -1.50
N ALA A 477 1.29 25.66 -0.80
CA ALA A 477 1.46 25.50 0.64
C ALA A 477 2.92 25.26 1.03
N ILE A 478 3.65 24.41 0.29
CA ILE A 478 5.09 24.20 0.47
C ILE A 478 5.86 25.53 0.31
N GLY A 479 5.56 26.30 -0.74
CA GLY A 479 6.16 27.61 -0.97
C GLY A 479 5.87 28.62 0.15
N LEU A 480 4.63 28.62 0.68
CA LEU A 480 4.27 29.45 1.82
C LEU A 480 5.08 29.07 3.07
N VAL A 481 5.10 27.79 3.43
CA VAL A 481 5.85 27.28 4.59
C VAL A 481 7.34 27.59 4.47
N ALA A 482 7.92 27.37 3.30
CA ALA A 482 9.31 27.70 2.99
C ALA A 482 9.61 29.20 3.09
N GLY A 483 8.62 30.05 2.79
CA GLY A 483 8.70 31.52 2.87
C GLY A 483 8.54 32.09 4.28
N ILE A 484 7.94 31.37 5.23
CA ILE A 484 7.65 31.85 6.59
C ILE A 484 8.92 32.40 7.25
N TYR A 485 10.01 31.63 7.25
CA TYR A 485 11.22 32.02 7.97
C TYR A 485 11.84 33.32 7.41
N PRO A 486 12.18 33.44 6.11
CA PRO A 486 12.66 34.70 5.54
C PRO A 486 11.69 35.87 5.76
N ALA A 487 10.39 35.63 5.63
CA ALA A 487 9.37 36.66 5.74
C ALA A 487 9.24 37.22 7.16
N PHE A 488 9.28 36.39 8.20
CA PHE A 488 9.19 36.88 9.57
C PHE A 488 10.53 37.41 10.10
N TYR A 489 11.62 36.69 9.81
CA TYR A 489 12.93 36.97 10.39
C TYR A 489 13.64 38.12 9.66
N LEU A 490 13.81 38.05 8.33
CA LEU A 490 14.57 39.07 7.59
C LEU A 490 13.83 40.42 7.53
N THR A 491 12.50 40.41 7.63
CA THR A 491 11.73 41.65 7.67
C THR A 491 11.67 42.28 9.07
N SER A 492 12.17 41.61 10.12
CA SER A 492 12.15 42.17 11.48
C SER A 492 13.32 43.12 11.78
N PHE A 493 14.38 43.11 10.97
CA PHE A 493 15.57 43.94 11.22
C PHE A 493 15.31 45.45 11.13
N LYS A 494 15.86 46.20 12.09
CA LYS A 494 15.81 47.68 12.12
C LYS A 494 16.94 48.27 11.25
N PRO A 495 16.65 49.21 10.32
CA PRO A 495 17.67 49.80 9.45
C PRO A 495 18.85 50.45 10.18
N VAL A 496 18.59 51.04 11.35
CA VAL A 496 19.60 51.72 12.19
C VAL A 496 20.72 50.76 12.63
N ASN A 497 20.39 49.50 12.92
CA ASN A 497 21.37 48.49 13.38
C ASN A 497 22.18 47.90 12.21
N ILE A 498 21.73 48.06 10.96
CA ILE A 498 22.36 47.48 9.77
C ILE A 498 23.30 48.48 9.09
N LEU A 499 22.90 49.76 9.06
CA LEU A 499 23.62 50.82 8.36
C LEU A 499 24.58 51.60 9.29
N GLY A 500 24.38 51.54 10.61
CA GLY A 500 25.18 52.26 11.61
C GLY A 500 26.49 51.57 12.06
N GLY A 501 26.89 50.46 11.45
CA GLY A 501 28.18 49.80 11.71
C GLY A 501 28.27 48.99 13.02
N GLU A 502 27.46 49.27 14.03
CA GLU A 502 27.43 48.49 15.28
C GLU A 502 26.62 47.19 15.12
N SER A 503 27.32 46.12 14.74
CA SER A 503 26.78 44.76 14.67
C SER A 503 26.62 44.15 16.07
N ARG A 504 25.73 44.71 16.91
CA ARG A 504 25.39 44.11 18.22
C ARG A 504 23.91 44.27 18.50
N ASP A 505 23.10 43.43 17.86
CA ASP A 505 21.75 43.17 18.36
C ASP A 505 21.62 41.70 18.77
N LYS A 506 21.52 41.48 20.08
CA LYS A 506 21.45 40.21 20.82
C LYS A 506 20.04 39.59 20.78
N GLY A 507 19.34 39.68 19.65
CA GLY A 507 18.22 38.78 19.39
C GLY A 507 18.79 37.38 19.14
N ASN A 508 18.05 36.29 19.43
CA ASN A 508 18.56 34.92 19.36
C ASN A 508 18.07 34.10 18.12
N PRO A 509 18.18 34.60 16.88
CA PRO A 509 17.65 33.96 15.67
C PRO A 509 18.55 32.87 15.08
N ILE A 510 19.79 32.80 15.56
CA ILE A 510 20.73 31.74 15.27
C ILE A 510 20.22 30.40 15.84
N ARG A 511 19.47 30.41 16.96
CA ARG A 511 18.94 29.19 17.59
C ARG A 511 17.92 28.44 16.73
N LEU A 512 16.96 29.12 16.11
CA LEU A 512 15.94 28.45 15.29
C LEU A 512 16.56 27.76 14.07
N ARG A 513 17.54 28.41 13.43
CA ARG A 513 18.32 27.79 12.34
C ARG A 513 19.07 26.57 12.84
N TYR A 514 19.76 26.64 13.97
CA TYR A 514 20.46 25.47 14.52
C TYR A 514 19.50 24.32 14.86
N ILE A 515 18.31 24.61 15.39
CA ILE A 515 17.27 23.59 15.63
C ILE A 515 16.83 22.96 14.30
N LEU A 516 16.50 23.75 13.29
CA LEU A 516 16.08 23.25 11.97
C LEU A 516 17.18 22.39 11.33
N VAL A 517 18.43 22.85 11.36
CA VAL A 517 19.59 22.09 10.87
C VAL A 517 19.77 20.79 11.65
N ALA A 518 19.69 20.83 12.99
CA ALA A 518 19.82 19.63 13.82
C ALA A 518 18.72 18.61 13.53
N VAL A 519 17.46 19.05 13.39
CA VAL A 519 16.33 18.21 13.01
C VAL A 519 16.55 17.60 11.62
N GLN A 520 16.98 18.39 10.63
CA GLN A 520 17.28 17.88 9.29
C GLN A 520 18.36 16.80 9.33
N PHE A 521 19.47 17.04 10.04
CA PHE A 521 20.55 16.06 10.16
C PHE A 521 20.11 14.81 10.92
N ALA A 522 19.29 14.94 11.96
CA ALA A 522 18.73 13.80 12.69
C ALA A 522 17.88 12.92 11.76
N ILE A 523 16.93 13.52 11.03
CA ILE A 523 16.08 12.79 10.08
C ILE A 523 16.95 12.11 9.01
N SER A 524 17.88 12.84 8.38
CA SER A 524 18.77 12.29 7.37
C SER A 524 19.61 11.12 7.89
N LEU A 525 20.16 11.24 9.11
CA LEU A 525 20.96 10.18 9.73
C LEU A 525 20.12 8.94 10.05
N THR A 526 18.89 9.12 10.52
CA THR A 526 17.95 8.02 10.76
C THR A 526 17.61 7.29 9.46
N LEU A 527 17.28 8.04 8.38
CA LEU A 527 16.98 7.47 7.07
C LEU A 527 18.18 6.71 6.48
N LEU A 528 19.38 7.29 6.56
CA LEU A 528 20.61 6.66 6.08
C LEU A 528 20.93 5.38 6.87
N SER A 529 20.79 5.42 8.20
CA SER A 529 21.02 4.26 9.07
C SER A 529 20.01 3.14 8.77
N GLY A 530 18.73 3.49 8.58
CA GLY A 530 17.69 2.54 8.18
C GLY A 530 17.97 1.90 6.83
N SER A 531 18.34 2.70 5.82
CA SER A 531 18.73 2.19 4.50
C SER A 531 19.95 1.26 4.57
N PHE A 532 20.98 1.61 5.35
CA PHE A 532 22.14 0.76 5.55
C PHE A 532 21.80 -0.55 6.26
N LEU A 533 20.89 -0.51 7.25
CA LEU A 533 20.41 -1.70 7.93
C LEU A 533 19.67 -2.64 6.97
N VAL A 534 18.77 -2.10 6.14
CA VAL A 534 18.05 -2.87 5.11
C VAL A 534 19.03 -3.48 4.11
N ALA A 535 20.00 -2.70 3.62
CA ALA A 535 21.04 -3.20 2.71
C ALA A 535 21.87 -4.34 3.34
N LYS A 536 22.22 -4.21 4.63
CA LYS A 536 22.92 -5.26 5.38
C LYS A 536 22.04 -6.50 5.55
N GLN A 537 20.75 -6.34 5.84
CA GLN A 537 19.81 -7.46 5.98
C GLN A 537 19.59 -8.19 4.65
N LEU A 538 19.40 -7.47 3.54
CA LEU A 538 19.30 -8.08 2.22
C LEU A 538 20.57 -8.85 1.85
N LYS A 539 21.75 -8.29 2.16
CA LYS A 539 23.02 -8.99 1.97
C LYS A 539 23.14 -10.23 2.86
N PHE A 540 22.62 -10.18 4.07
CA PHE A 540 22.58 -11.35 4.97
C PHE A 540 21.65 -12.43 4.42
N LEU A 541 20.41 -12.08 4.04
CA LEU A 541 19.42 -13.02 3.50
C LEU A 541 19.91 -13.71 2.21
N THR A 542 20.60 -12.98 1.34
CA THR A 542 21.13 -13.51 0.07
C THR A 542 22.38 -14.37 0.24
N LYS A 543 23.19 -14.14 1.28
CA LYS A 543 24.46 -14.86 1.51
C LYS A 543 24.40 -15.89 2.63
N LYS A 544 23.27 -16.01 3.34
CA LYS A 544 23.11 -17.00 4.38
C LYS A 544 23.18 -18.38 3.75
N ASP A 545 24.14 -19.18 4.25
CA ASP A 545 24.23 -20.60 3.91
C ASP A 545 22.95 -21.30 4.38
N LEU A 546 22.30 -22.01 3.46
CA LEU A 546 21.08 -22.75 3.75
C LEU A 546 21.33 -24.21 4.14
N GLY A 547 22.59 -24.64 4.18
CA GLY A 547 22.96 -26.03 4.45
C GLY A 547 22.80 -26.96 3.23
N PHE A 548 22.58 -26.39 2.04
CA PHE A 548 22.56 -27.10 0.76
C PHE A 548 23.07 -26.21 -0.38
N ASP A 549 23.64 -26.84 -1.40
CA ASP A 549 24.15 -26.14 -2.57
C ASP A 549 22.98 -25.74 -3.50
N ARG A 550 23.04 -24.52 -4.03
CA ARG A 550 22.09 -23.98 -5.01
C ARG A 550 22.76 -23.63 -6.33
N ASP A 551 24.08 -23.64 -6.37
CA ASP A 551 24.85 -23.24 -7.53
C ASP A 551 24.85 -24.39 -8.56
N ASN A 552 24.70 -24.05 -9.83
CA ASN A 552 24.71 -25.01 -10.95
C ASN A 552 23.59 -26.07 -10.93
N ILE A 553 22.50 -25.83 -10.20
CA ILE A 553 21.32 -26.71 -10.21
C ILE A 553 20.32 -26.20 -11.26
N LEU A 554 20.07 -27.02 -12.28
CA LEU A 554 19.00 -26.79 -13.25
C LEU A 554 17.73 -27.49 -12.79
N ILE A 555 16.67 -26.73 -12.56
CA ILE A 555 15.36 -27.28 -12.18
C ILE A 555 14.53 -27.47 -13.45
N VAL A 556 14.22 -28.73 -13.77
CA VAL A 556 13.24 -29.07 -14.80
C VAL A 556 11.87 -29.21 -14.14
N ASN A 557 11.07 -28.15 -14.20
CA ASN A 557 9.73 -28.16 -13.61
C ASN A 557 8.80 -29.12 -14.37
N HIS A 558 7.81 -29.67 -13.66
CA HIS A 558 6.73 -30.48 -14.22
C HIS A 558 7.16 -31.80 -14.89
N ALA A 559 8.34 -32.32 -14.57
CA ALA A 559 8.74 -33.67 -14.98
C ALA A 559 7.76 -34.76 -14.50
N GLY A 560 6.92 -34.46 -13.50
CA GLY A 560 5.80 -35.32 -13.08
C GLY A 560 4.79 -35.65 -14.18
N ASP A 561 4.66 -34.80 -15.22
CA ASP A 561 3.76 -35.04 -16.36
C ASP A 561 4.22 -36.25 -17.20
N LEU A 562 5.47 -36.71 -17.03
CA LEU A 562 6.00 -37.94 -17.65
C LEU A 562 5.47 -39.22 -17.00
N GLY A 563 4.81 -39.13 -15.84
CA GLY A 563 4.26 -40.27 -15.11
C GLY A 563 5.34 -41.34 -14.86
N ASP A 564 5.07 -42.57 -15.30
CA ASP A 564 5.98 -43.71 -15.09
C ASP A 564 7.35 -43.55 -15.76
N GLN A 565 7.47 -42.68 -16.77
CA GLN A 565 8.72 -42.46 -17.51
C GLN A 565 9.70 -41.52 -16.79
N ILE A 566 9.28 -40.87 -15.70
CA ILE A 566 10.11 -39.88 -14.99
C ILE A 566 11.46 -40.43 -14.52
N LYS A 567 11.49 -41.71 -14.10
CA LYS A 567 12.73 -42.37 -13.64
C LYS A 567 13.70 -42.58 -14.80
N SER A 568 13.22 -43.10 -15.92
CA SER A 568 14.02 -43.28 -17.14
C SER A 568 14.56 -41.94 -17.65
N PHE A 569 13.72 -40.90 -17.62
CA PHE A 569 14.14 -39.55 -17.99
C PHE A 569 15.27 -39.00 -17.10
N ARG A 570 15.16 -39.15 -15.77
CA ARG A 570 16.24 -38.80 -14.84
C ARG A 570 17.52 -39.57 -15.16
N ASP A 571 17.41 -40.87 -15.43
CA ASP A 571 18.58 -41.72 -15.70
C ASP A 571 19.28 -41.35 -17.00
N GLU A 572 18.52 -40.98 -18.04
CA GLU A 572 19.05 -40.42 -19.30
C GLU A 572 19.77 -39.09 -19.07
N ILE A 573 19.19 -38.19 -18.27
CA ILE A 573 19.84 -36.92 -17.90
C ILE A 573 21.15 -37.18 -17.15
N ARG A 574 21.14 -38.11 -16.19
CA ARG A 574 22.33 -38.47 -15.42
C ARG A 574 23.42 -39.11 -16.27
N ALA A 575 23.07 -39.76 -17.37
CA ALA A 575 24.03 -40.36 -18.31
C ALA A 575 24.77 -39.31 -19.18
N LEU A 576 24.33 -38.04 -19.17
CA LEU A 576 25.00 -36.98 -19.92
C LEU A 576 26.37 -36.65 -19.30
N PRO A 577 27.48 -36.57 -20.08
CA PRO A 577 28.84 -36.41 -19.55
C PRO A 577 29.07 -35.16 -18.70
N TYR A 578 28.25 -34.12 -18.89
CA TYR A 578 28.34 -32.83 -18.19
C TYR A 578 27.38 -32.72 -17.01
N VAL A 579 26.60 -33.75 -16.71
CA VAL A 579 25.69 -33.80 -15.55
C VAL A 579 26.35 -34.59 -14.43
N VAL A 580 26.57 -33.94 -13.29
CA VAL A 580 27.16 -34.60 -12.10
C VAL A 580 26.17 -35.56 -11.45
N ASN A 581 24.91 -35.14 -11.29
CA ASN A 581 23.83 -35.96 -10.76
C ASN A 581 22.47 -35.44 -11.22
N ALA A 582 21.44 -36.28 -11.13
CA ALA A 582 20.05 -35.90 -11.39
C ALA A 582 19.13 -36.57 -10.36
N SER A 583 18.13 -35.84 -9.90
CA SER A 583 17.20 -36.27 -8.85
C SER A 583 15.79 -35.82 -9.16
N ILE A 584 14.82 -36.59 -8.66
CA ILE A 584 13.40 -36.27 -8.70
C ILE A 584 12.97 -35.78 -7.31
N THR A 585 12.30 -34.63 -7.29
CA THR A 585 11.71 -34.06 -6.09
C THR A 585 10.33 -33.49 -6.38
N MET A 586 9.45 -33.48 -5.38
CA MET A 586 8.16 -32.81 -5.44
C MET A 586 8.31 -31.29 -5.53
N ASP A 587 9.27 -30.71 -4.81
CA ASP A 587 9.60 -29.29 -4.82
C ASP A 587 11.02 -29.05 -4.26
N MET A 588 11.49 -27.82 -4.26
CA MET A 588 12.76 -27.42 -3.65
C MET A 588 12.60 -27.01 -2.19
N PRO A 589 13.59 -27.31 -1.32
CA PRO A 589 13.61 -26.81 0.05
C PRO A 589 13.48 -25.29 0.08
N GLY A 590 12.56 -24.79 0.90
CA GLY A 590 12.32 -23.36 1.09
C GLY A 590 11.41 -22.69 0.05
N ARG A 591 10.84 -23.41 -0.91
CA ARG A 591 9.82 -22.87 -1.84
C ARG A 591 8.37 -22.97 -1.34
N GLY A 592 8.17 -23.55 -0.15
CA GLY A 592 6.86 -23.78 0.45
C GLY A 592 6.20 -24.99 -0.20
N SER A 593 6.43 -26.17 0.37
CA SER A 593 5.72 -27.38 -0.07
C SER A 593 4.45 -27.60 0.75
N TRP A 594 3.69 -28.63 0.38
CA TRP A 594 2.51 -29.06 1.12
C TRP A 594 2.81 -29.19 2.62
N GLU A 595 2.09 -28.41 3.41
CA GLU A 595 2.13 -28.45 4.87
C GLU A 595 0.93 -29.24 5.37
N ASP A 596 1.17 -30.06 6.38
CA ASP A 596 0.11 -30.80 7.04
C ASP A 596 0.45 -31.01 8.52
N ILE A 597 -0.54 -31.43 9.32
CA ILE A 597 -0.36 -31.65 10.75
C ILE A 597 0.15 -33.06 10.99
N PHE A 598 1.31 -33.16 11.61
CA PHE A 598 1.89 -34.41 12.06
C PHE A 598 2.02 -34.44 13.58
N MET A 599 1.78 -35.61 14.16
CA MET A 599 1.88 -35.86 15.59
C MET A 599 3.11 -36.71 15.92
N ARG A 600 3.70 -36.39 17.06
CA ARG A 600 4.77 -37.19 17.66
C ARG A 600 4.19 -38.48 18.25
N GLU A 601 4.86 -39.61 18.03
CA GLU A 601 4.51 -40.86 18.70
C GLU A 601 4.48 -40.71 20.24
N GLY A 602 3.37 -41.12 20.85
CA GLY A 602 3.16 -41.08 22.30
C GLY A 602 3.01 -39.67 22.88
N SER A 603 2.66 -38.68 22.06
CA SER A 603 2.47 -37.29 22.48
C SER A 603 1.37 -36.61 21.70
N ASP A 604 0.66 -35.69 22.36
CA ASP A 604 -0.36 -34.84 21.72
C ASP A 604 0.24 -33.61 21.02
N ILE A 605 1.57 -33.50 20.91
CA ILE A 605 2.22 -32.40 20.20
C ILE A 605 1.95 -32.54 18.69
N LYS A 606 1.08 -31.67 18.19
CA LYS A 606 0.75 -31.46 16.78
C LYS A 606 1.64 -30.36 16.21
N LEU A 607 2.34 -30.64 15.11
CA LEU A 607 3.11 -29.62 14.39
C LEU A 607 2.66 -29.58 12.93
N ALA A 608 2.46 -28.37 12.42
CA ALA A 608 2.38 -28.15 10.99
C ALA A 608 3.78 -28.33 10.38
N ILE A 609 3.93 -29.30 9.47
CA ILE A 609 5.21 -29.64 8.85
C ILE A 609 5.04 -29.68 7.34
N SER A 610 5.88 -28.89 6.67
CA SER A 610 6.04 -28.91 5.23
C SER A 610 6.82 -30.16 4.81
N GLN A 611 6.25 -30.95 3.89
CA GLN A 611 6.81 -32.24 3.46
C GLN A 611 7.30 -32.21 2.01
N LEU A 612 8.37 -32.94 1.72
CA LEU A 612 8.92 -33.13 0.38
C LEU A 612 9.05 -34.62 0.08
N LYS A 613 8.51 -35.04 -1.07
CA LYS A 613 8.82 -36.36 -1.62
C LYS A 613 10.07 -36.23 -2.48
N ILE A 614 11.09 -37.02 -2.14
CA ILE A 614 12.40 -36.99 -2.78
C ILE A 614 12.80 -38.41 -3.18
N ASP A 615 13.62 -38.54 -4.21
CA ASP A 615 14.26 -39.80 -4.56
C ASP A 615 15.60 -39.99 -3.82
N PRO A 616 16.21 -41.19 -3.86
CA PRO A 616 17.50 -41.45 -3.20
C PRO A 616 18.66 -40.57 -3.69
N TYR A 617 18.52 -39.95 -4.87
CA TYR A 617 19.56 -39.11 -5.48
C TYR A 617 19.51 -37.66 -4.99
N PHE A 618 18.48 -37.28 -4.24
CA PHE A 618 18.28 -35.90 -3.82
C PHE A 618 19.37 -35.39 -2.88
N PHE A 619 19.70 -36.15 -1.83
CA PHE A 619 20.75 -35.80 -0.88
C PHE A 619 22.11 -35.57 -1.55
N PRO A 620 22.62 -36.49 -2.40
CA PRO A 620 23.89 -36.26 -3.09
C PRO A 620 23.81 -35.15 -4.15
N THR A 621 22.66 -34.94 -4.80
CA THR A 621 22.48 -33.83 -5.77
C THR A 621 22.54 -32.47 -5.08
N MET A 622 21.87 -32.33 -3.94
CA MET A 622 21.81 -31.10 -3.15
C MET A 622 22.99 -30.92 -2.17
N GLN A 623 23.86 -31.93 -2.09
CA GLN A 623 24.95 -32.04 -1.12
C GLN A 623 24.49 -31.86 0.34
N LEU A 624 23.32 -32.41 0.66
CA LEU A 624 22.76 -32.35 2.01
C LEU A 624 23.58 -33.20 2.98
N LYS A 625 23.85 -32.64 4.17
CA LYS A 625 24.60 -33.32 5.22
C LYS A 625 23.64 -33.88 6.27
N THR A 626 23.61 -35.20 6.38
CA THR A 626 22.90 -35.88 7.48
C THR A 626 23.65 -35.67 8.80
N ILE A 627 22.95 -35.22 9.84
CA ILE A 627 23.52 -35.01 11.19
C ILE A 627 23.35 -36.23 12.10
N ALA A 628 22.31 -37.05 11.86
CA ALA A 628 22.09 -38.32 12.55
C ALA A 628 21.35 -39.32 11.63
N GLY A 629 21.67 -40.60 11.74
CA GLY A 629 21.04 -41.64 10.91
C GLY A 629 21.57 -41.67 9.47
N ARG A 630 20.67 -41.75 8.49
CA ARG A 630 21.02 -41.93 7.07
C ARG A 630 20.05 -41.24 6.12
N ALA A 631 20.48 -41.08 4.86
CA ALA A 631 19.62 -40.73 3.74
C ALA A 631 18.86 -41.95 3.18
N PHE A 632 17.95 -41.70 2.23
CA PHE A 632 17.30 -42.75 1.45
C PHE A 632 18.28 -43.42 0.48
N SER A 633 18.09 -44.72 0.23
CA SER A 633 18.91 -45.50 -0.70
C SER A 633 18.05 -46.28 -1.69
N GLU A 634 18.55 -46.43 -2.92
CA GLU A 634 17.90 -47.26 -3.94
C GLU A 634 17.91 -48.76 -3.58
N ASP A 635 18.92 -49.20 -2.82
CA ASP A 635 19.06 -50.60 -2.37
C ASP A 635 18.02 -51.01 -1.31
N ARG A 636 17.23 -50.06 -0.80
CA ARG A 636 16.25 -50.28 0.28
C ARG A 636 14.84 -49.93 -0.15
N THR A 637 14.12 -50.93 -0.64
CA THR A 637 12.72 -50.79 -1.05
C THR A 637 11.77 -50.38 0.08
N THR A 638 12.15 -50.60 1.34
CA THR A 638 11.35 -50.18 2.51
C THR A 638 11.41 -48.67 2.77
N ASP A 639 12.32 -47.92 2.15
CA ASP A 639 12.46 -46.47 2.34
C ASP A 639 11.21 -45.68 1.91
N ILE A 640 10.32 -46.28 1.11
CA ILE A 640 9.00 -45.72 0.79
C ILE A 640 8.11 -45.49 2.03
N HIS A 641 8.39 -46.18 3.14
CA HIS A 641 7.68 -46.04 4.42
C HIS A 641 8.53 -45.35 5.50
N HIS A 642 9.58 -44.63 5.11
CA HIS A 642 10.47 -43.93 6.03
C HIS A 642 10.45 -42.42 5.80
N ALA A 643 10.85 -41.68 6.84
CA ALA A 643 10.94 -40.22 6.81
C ALA A 643 12.32 -39.74 7.24
N ILE A 644 12.71 -38.56 6.72
CA ILE A 644 13.85 -37.79 7.19
C ILE A 644 13.31 -36.44 7.65
N ILE A 645 13.68 -36.02 8.86
CA ILE A 645 13.23 -34.75 9.45
C ILE A 645 14.40 -33.78 9.57
N ASN A 646 14.13 -32.49 9.65
CA ASN A 646 15.19 -31.51 9.93
C ASN A 646 15.43 -31.35 11.45
N GLU A 647 16.55 -30.73 11.82
CA GLU A 647 16.89 -30.44 13.23
C GLU A 647 15.79 -29.66 13.97
N THR A 648 15.09 -28.75 13.28
CA THR A 648 14.05 -27.92 13.91
C THR A 648 12.83 -28.74 14.29
N THR A 649 12.37 -29.64 13.42
CA THR A 649 11.29 -30.59 13.69
C THR A 649 11.64 -31.49 14.87
N ALA A 650 12.85 -32.06 14.90
CA ALA A 650 13.31 -32.88 16.03
C ALA A 650 13.25 -32.10 17.35
N ARG A 651 13.78 -30.87 17.36
CA ARG A 651 13.79 -30.00 18.53
C ARG A 651 12.38 -29.59 18.99
N LEU A 652 11.48 -29.23 18.07
CA LEU A 652 10.11 -28.83 18.41
C LEU A 652 9.31 -30.01 18.98
N TRP A 653 9.56 -31.22 18.50
CA TRP A 653 9.05 -32.43 19.10
C TRP A 653 9.80 -32.85 20.37
N GLY A 654 10.83 -32.14 20.81
CA GLY A 654 11.57 -32.44 22.05
C GLY A 654 12.48 -33.67 21.96
N TRP A 655 12.96 -34.01 20.76
CA TRP A 655 13.96 -35.06 20.54
C TRP A 655 15.34 -34.46 20.25
N SER A 656 16.40 -35.14 20.70
CA SER A 656 17.73 -34.94 20.10
C SER A 656 17.78 -35.64 18.73
N PRO A 657 18.69 -35.25 17.82
CA PRO A 657 18.80 -35.87 16.50
C PRO A 657 18.96 -37.40 16.52
N ASN A 658 19.66 -37.95 17.53
CA ASN A 658 19.82 -39.41 17.67
C ASN A 658 18.58 -40.08 18.28
N ASP A 659 17.87 -39.42 19.21
CA ASP A 659 16.67 -39.97 19.84
C ASP A 659 15.47 -40.05 18.88
N ALA A 660 15.46 -39.21 17.85
CA ALA A 660 14.43 -39.21 16.82
C ALA A 660 14.50 -40.46 15.92
N LEU A 661 15.66 -41.11 15.81
CA LEU A 661 15.83 -42.27 14.93
C LEU A 661 14.99 -43.46 15.42
N GLY A 662 14.29 -44.11 14.49
CA GLY A 662 13.42 -45.25 14.77
C GLY A 662 12.05 -44.89 15.37
N LYS A 663 11.79 -43.61 15.64
CA LYS A 663 10.47 -43.12 16.08
C LYS A 663 9.51 -43.02 14.90
N GLN A 664 8.22 -43.16 15.19
CA GLN A 664 7.18 -43.01 14.18
C GLN A 664 6.60 -41.60 14.17
N ILE A 665 6.25 -41.14 12.98
CA ILE A 665 5.45 -39.93 12.78
C ILE A 665 4.01 -40.37 12.54
N ILE A 666 3.07 -39.76 13.26
CA ILE A 666 1.65 -40.07 13.14
C ILE A 666 1.02 -39.02 12.21
N TYR A 667 0.38 -39.50 11.16
CA TYR A 667 -0.46 -38.72 10.26
C TYR A 667 -1.82 -39.41 10.15
N PHE A 668 -2.90 -38.64 10.05
CA PHE A 668 -4.28 -39.16 10.02
C PHE A 668 -4.41 -40.34 9.03
N GLU A 669 -4.83 -41.50 9.55
CA GLU A 669 -5.07 -42.77 8.81
C GLU A 669 -3.89 -43.31 7.95
N LEU A 670 -2.68 -42.74 8.02
CA LEU A 670 -1.54 -43.23 7.24
C LEU A 670 -0.97 -44.49 7.89
N GLU A 671 -1.39 -45.64 7.37
CA GLU A 671 -0.77 -46.93 7.65
C GLU A 671 -0.08 -47.47 6.38
N PRO A 672 1.20 -47.86 6.44
CA PRO A 672 2.06 -47.86 7.62
C PRO A 672 2.61 -46.46 7.96
N ARG A 673 2.77 -46.18 9.25
CA ARG A 673 3.32 -44.93 9.77
C ARG A 673 4.79 -44.73 9.37
N PRO A 674 5.19 -43.55 8.88
CA PRO A 674 6.57 -43.29 8.52
C PRO A 674 7.50 -43.40 9.71
N THR A 675 8.57 -44.20 9.57
CA THR A 675 9.62 -44.31 10.60
C THR A 675 10.79 -43.40 10.25
N ILE A 676 11.26 -42.63 11.24
CA ILE A 676 12.37 -41.69 11.05
C ILE A 676 13.69 -42.45 10.93
N VAL A 677 14.41 -42.25 9.82
CA VAL A 677 15.71 -42.90 9.56
C VAL A 677 16.88 -41.93 9.47
N GLY A 678 16.60 -40.64 9.42
CA GLY A 678 17.62 -39.61 9.31
C GLY A 678 17.15 -38.28 9.87
N VAL A 679 18.13 -37.48 10.29
CA VAL A 679 17.97 -36.07 10.63
C VAL A 679 18.97 -35.25 9.80
N VAL A 680 18.49 -34.17 9.19
CA VAL A 680 19.26 -33.25 8.33
C VAL A 680 19.38 -31.85 8.93
#